data_AF-A0A931VLT6-F1
#
_entry.id   AF-A0A931VLT6-F1
#
_cell.length_a   1.000
_cell.length_b   1.000
_cell.length_c   1.000
_cell.angle_alpha   90.00
_cell.angle_beta   90.00
_cell.angle_gamma   90.00
#
_symmetry.space_group_name_H-M   'P 1'
#
loop_
_entity.id
_entity.type
_entity.pdbx_description
1 polymer ?
#
loop_
_entity_poly.entity_id
_entity_poly.type
_entity_poly.pdbx_seq_one_letter_code
_entity_poly.pdbx_strand_id
1 'polypeptide(L)'
;MSFRATLISATIGVFAIVAFGLAWFFFLGPDTPVGLGWYIFSFAAGLSMIVLPCTLPLAFVIVPLSMGKGAKGLGIALSFGLGVAITLSMYGVIAAVIGEVAIGTLGAPLEVVKNWLYFVAGALAFAFALGEIGLVKFRMPTYTGSAPAFIQKQQDYLKALLLGLFMGNIGVGCPHPATPVILTRIAASGDVFYGWLLFFVHATGRVLPLLLLAFLGILGINALKWLVARKDKIERATGWAMVFVAGFILVLGLFSHDWWVYSGQHTLLEEVTQEERFLGAIIDRFNFAGVPHAHGIPSGAGLFGLPLWLGNWVLVSLWILPMWWYYLMKKKEINSMAEGETKNIESRVSPWRFWLFLSISLLLILTFVRVLPDRFLRNATADMDEHMMDNQMDEMEKAMHGGMMNGGMMNDHDEHAADYHEEPDVVEGLVINLNIDPALPEIGLPAKLQFFVNEKPAATAVTDLELSQKKVMHVIGVRDDMNGFFHIHPQHTATPGIFEVDYTFLKPGVYKLWSEINRGGENHIFGHSTFTVGGAGVTSEKEISLGRNVIVDKYQISLEIAEPVEVGHEHLLSFDVHSLTGAEIDLEPYLGELMHITIIREDLTEFIHTHPMDKSMDGGMESHGTAPAIVNIAKAHVDEPAGVQSGAQTDDERVNIMATFPTPGFYKVFAQFRPEGIELLQEEALTASFWVKVVAEGSVPHTDDTGEVLTMGWWGKLFTSLVLMILLSWGINKYIQVKA
;
A
#
# COMPACT_ATOMS: atom_id res chain seq x y z
N MET A 1 21.51 -39.59 25.88
CA MET A 1 20.74 -39.81 24.62
C MET A 1 21.62 -40.50 23.60
N SER A 2 21.09 -41.43 22.81
CA SER A 2 21.84 -42.00 21.67
C SER A 2 22.05 -40.93 20.59
N PHE A 3 23.13 -41.03 19.80
CA PHE A 3 23.39 -40.07 18.70
C PHE A 3 22.16 -39.88 17.79
N ARG A 4 21.45 -40.98 17.50
CA ARG A 4 20.23 -40.96 16.70
C ARG A 4 19.11 -40.16 17.38
N ALA A 5 18.91 -40.32 18.70
CA ALA A 5 17.93 -39.52 19.45
C ALA A 5 18.28 -38.03 19.44
N THR A 6 19.56 -37.68 19.65
CA THR A 6 20.02 -36.28 19.57
C THR A 6 19.81 -35.70 18.18
N LEU A 7 20.09 -36.46 17.12
CA LEU A 7 19.88 -36.02 15.74
C LEU A 7 18.40 -35.84 15.40
N ILE A 8 17.52 -36.71 15.90
CA ILE A 8 16.05 -36.56 15.74
C ILE A 8 15.59 -35.28 16.44
N SER A 9 15.99 -35.06 17.69
CA SER A 9 15.65 -33.83 18.43
C SER A 9 16.19 -32.58 17.72
N ALA A 10 17.42 -32.62 17.21
CA ALA A 10 17.99 -31.52 16.40
C ALA A 10 17.20 -31.30 15.10
N THR A 11 16.78 -32.37 14.42
CA THR A 11 15.97 -32.27 13.18
C THR A 11 14.62 -31.61 13.46
N ILE A 12 13.93 -32.01 14.53
CA ILE A 12 12.66 -31.42 14.94
C ILE A 12 12.85 -29.95 15.33
N GLY A 13 13.89 -29.64 16.10
CA GLY A 13 14.22 -28.26 16.49
C GLY A 13 14.50 -27.37 15.29
N VAL A 14 15.31 -27.84 14.33
CA VAL A 14 15.59 -27.10 13.09
C VAL A 14 14.32 -26.93 12.26
N PHE A 15 13.49 -27.97 12.12
CA PHE A 15 12.22 -27.87 11.41
C PHE A 15 11.30 -26.82 12.05
N ALA A 16 11.19 -26.81 13.38
CA ALA A 16 10.40 -25.83 14.11
C ALA A 16 10.94 -24.41 13.90
N ILE A 17 12.26 -24.19 13.94
CA ILE A 17 12.87 -22.89 13.66
C ILE A 17 12.58 -22.43 12.23
N VAL A 18 12.67 -23.34 11.24
CA VAL A 18 12.36 -23.01 9.84
C VAL A 18 10.88 -22.68 9.68
N ALA A 19 9.99 -23.52 10.23
CA ALA A 19 8.54 -23.31 10.11
C ALA A 19 8.09 -22.03 10.82
N PHE A 20 8.52 -21.82 12.07
CA PHE A 20 8.22 -20.60 12.81
C PHE A 20 8.89 -19.39 12.18
N GLY A 21 10.14 -19.49 11.72
CA GLY A 21 10.83 -18.38 11.08
C GLY A 21 10.19 -17.96 9.75
N LEU A 22 9.68 -18.92 8.96
CA LEU A 22 8.89 -18.62 7.77
C LEU A 22 7.52 -18.05 8.13
N ALA A 23 6.81 -18.62 9.10
CA ALA A 23 5.54 -18.07 9.57
C ALA A 23 5.73 -16.65 10.13
N TRP A 24 6.81 -16.43 10.87
CA TRP A 24 7.22 -15.12 11.33
C TRP A 24 7.49 -14.22 10.14
N PHE A 25 8.26 -14.66 9.13
CA PHE A 25 8.63 -13.89 7.95
C PHE A 25 7.46 -13.50 7.03
N PHE A 26 6.36 -14.25 7.05
CA PHE A 26 5.21 -14.00 6.19
C PHE A 26 3.99 -13.45 6.94
N PHE A 27 3.85 -13.72 8.24
CA PHE A 27 2.62 -13.40 8.98
C PHE A 27 2.80 -12.65 10.31
N LEU A 28 3.88 -12.86 11.08
CA LEU A 28 3.95 -12.36 12.48
C LEU A 28 4.97 -11.23 12.73
N GLY A 29 5.98 -11.09 11.87
CA GLY A 29 7.06 -10.12 12.07
C GLY A 29 6.63 -8.67 11.79
N PRO A 30 7.29 -7.69 12.44
CA PRO A 30 6.93 -6.27 12.34
C PRO A 30 7.16 -5.70 10.95
N ASP A 31 6.45 -4.62 10.67
CA ASP A 31 6.41 -3.96 9.38
C ASP A 31 7.79 -3.42 8.97
N THR A 32 8.35 -2.51 9.77
CA THR A 32 9.69 -1.99 9.53
C THR A 32 10.71 -2.58 10.50
N PRO A 33 11.78 -3.23 10.00
CA PRO A 33 12.85 -3.70 10.88
C PRO A 33 13.56 -2.50 11.50
N VAL A 34 13.56 -2.40 12.83
CA VAL A 34 14.28 -1.37 13.58
C VAL A 34 15.36 -1.97 14.47
N GLY A 35 16.54 -1.36 14.52
CA GLY A 35 17.66 -1.82 15.35
C GLY A 35 17.99 -3.31 15.14
N LEU A 36 17.82 -4.11 16.20
CA LEU A 36 18.03 -5.57 16.16
C LEU A 36 17.05 -6.31 15.23
N GLY A 37 15.89 -5.73 14.92
CA GLY A 37 14.90 -6.27 14.01
C GLY A 37 15.46 -6.57 12.61
N TRP A 38 16.44 -5.81 12.14
CA TRP A 38 17.13 -6.07 10.86
C TRP A 38 17.78 -7.45 10.81
N TYR A 39 18.34 -7.95 11.92
CA TYR A 39 18.97 -9.27 11.94
C TYR A 39 17.93 -10.38 11.91
N ILE A 40 16.80 -10.22 12.62
CA ILE A 40 15.68 -11.18 12.59
C ILE A 40 15.09 -11.24 11.19
N PHE A 41 14.83 -10.08 10.59
CA PHE A 41 14.38 -9.95 9.21
C PHE A 41 15.35 -10.62 8.24
N SER A 42 16.65 -10.32 8.35
CA SER A 42 17.69 -10.87 7.50
C SER A 42 17.78 -12.40 7.60
N PHE A 43 17.72 -12.94 8.82
CA PHE A 43 17.68 -14.39 9.08
C PHE A 43 16.45 -15.04 8.44
N ALA A 44 15.28 -14.46 8.67
CA ALA A 44 14.01 -14.96 8.19
C ALA A 44 13.91 -14.90 6.64
N ALA A 45 14.41 -13.83 6.03
CA ALA A 45 14.61 -13.71 4.59
C ALA A 45 15.61 -14.74 4.04
N GLY A 46 16.58 -15.17 4.84
CA GLY A 46 17.47 -16.28 4.50
C GLY A 46 16.71 -17.61 4.43
N LEU A 47 15.80 -17.86 5.38
CA LEU A 47 14.98 -19.08 5.42
C LEU A 47 14.10 -19.22 4.18
N SER A 48 13.50 -18.13 3.70
CA SER A 48 12.63 -18.14 2.51
C SER A 48 13.37 -18.50 1.22
N MET A 49 14.70 -18.36 1.18
CA MET A 49 15.48 -18.69 -0.01
C MET A 49 15.49 -20.19 -0.36
N ILE A 50 15.05 -21.11 0.53
CA ILE A 50 14.97 -22.55 0.17
C ILE A 50 13.99 -22.81 -0.99
N VAL A 51 12.95 -21.98 -1.12
CA VAL A 51 11.95 -22.14 -2.19
C VAL A 51 12.54 -21.71 -3.55
N LEU A 52 13.68 -21.01 -3.54
CA LEU A 52 14.31 -20.56 -4.76
C LEU A 52 15.10 -21.67 -5.46
N PRO A 53 15.00 -21.75 -6.80
CA PRO A 53 15.63 -22.79 -7.60
C PRO A 53 17.16 -22.86 -7.49
N CYS A 54 17.81 -21.77 -7.11
CA CYS A 54 19.27 -21.73 -7.01
C CYS A 54 19.84 -22.29 -5.70
N THR A 55 19.02 -22.60 -4.71
CA THR A 55 19.48 -23.29 -3.49
C THR A 55 19.47 -24.81 -3.66
N LEU A 56 18.65 -25.30 -4.59
CA LEU A 56 18.45 -26.71 -4.90
C LEU A 56 19.75 -27.45 -5.32
N PRO A 57 20.66 -26.88 -6.13
CA PRO A 57 21.96 -27.49 -6.41
C PRO A 57 22.82 -27.76 -5.17
N LEU A 58 22.73 -26.92 -4.13
CA LEU A 58 23.48 -27.11 -2.89
C LEU A 58 23.00 -28.35 -2.14
N ALA A 59 21.68 -28.59 -2.13
CA ALA A 59 21.09 -29.77 -1.52
C ALA A 59 21.61 -31.08 -2.16
N PHE A 60 21.81 -31.09 -3.47
CA PHE A 60 22.39 -32.25 -4.19
C PHE A 60 23.86 -32.53 -3.87
N VAL A 61 24.57 -31.57 -3.27
CA VAL A 61 25.96 -31.78 -2.85
C VAL A 61 26.02 -32.14 -1.37
N ILE A 62 25.38 -31.36 -0.50
CA ILE A 62 25.47 -31.55 0.95
C ILE A 62 24.83 -32.87 1.41
N VAL A 63 23.65 -33.23 0.88
CA VAL A 63 22.91 -34.41 1.35
C VAL A 63 23.68 -35.70 1.03
N PRO A 64 24.13 -35.97 -0.22
CA PRO A 64 24.93 -37.17 -0.50
C PRO A 64 26.27 -37.20 0.21
N LEU A 65 26.92 -36.04 0.43
CA LEU A 65 28.20 -35.98 1.15
C LEU A 65 28.07 -36.37 2.62
N SER A 66 26.92 -36.09 3.24
CA SER A 66 26.64 -36.34 4.66
C SER A 66 25.90 -37.65 4.94
N MET A 67 25.10 -38.14 3.98
CA MET A 67 24.25 -39.32 4.13
C MET A 67 25.06 -40.58 4.50
N GLY A 68 24.52 -41.37 5.43
CA GLY A 68 25.12 -42.64 5.87
C GLY A 68 26.39 -42.54 6.72
N LYS A 69 26.84 -41.33 7.07
CA LYS A 69 28.10 -41.11 7.83
C LYS A 69 27.92 -40.80 9.32
N GLY A 70 26.70 -40.87 9.86
CA GLY A 70 26.42 -40.61 11.28
C GLY A 70 26.95 -39.25 11.77
N ALA A 71 27.65 -39.23 12.90
CA ALA A 71 28.22 -37.99 13.49
C ALA A 71 29.21 -37.28 12.55
N LYS A 72 29.97 -38.04 11.76
CA LYS A 72 30.86 -37.49 10.74
C LYS A 72 30.08 -36.77 9.64
N GLY A 73 28.91 -37.30 9.26
CA GLY A 73 28.01 -36.67 8.29
C GLY A 73 27.46 -35.32 8.77
N LEU A 74 27.14 -35.23 10.07
CA LEU A 74 26.72 -33.97 10.70
C LEU A 74 27.84 -32.93 10.63
N GLY A 75 29.08 -33.30 11.00
CA GLY A 75 30.22 -32.38 10.90
C GLY A 75 30.50 -31.92 9.46
N ILE A 76 30.36 -32.82 8.47
CA ILE A 76 30.48 -32.47 7.04
C ILE A 76 29.42 -31.42 6.64
N ALA A 77 28.17 -31.61 7.07
CA ALA A 77 27.08 -30.68 6.76
C ALA A 77 27.33 -29.30 7.37
N LEU A 78 27.76 -29.26 8.64
CA LEU A 78 28.10 -28.01 9.34
C LEU A 78 29.30 -27.30 8.70
N SER A 79 30.35 -28.03 8.33
CA SER A 79 31.50 -27.46 7.61
C SER A 79 31.10 -26.87 6.27
N PHE A 80 30.26 -27.56 5.50
CA PHE A 80 29.73 -27.03 4.23
C PHE A 80 28.91 -25.75 4.46
N GLY A 81 28.00 -25.77 5.44
CA GLY A 81 27.19 -24.61 5.81
C GLY A 81 28.02 -23.39 6.22
N LEU A 82 29.07 -23.61 7.02
CA LEU A 82 30.02 -22.56 7.39
C LEU A 82 30.70 -21.94 6.17
N GLY A 83 31.12 -22.76 5.20
CA GLY A 83 31.72 -22.28 3.96
C GLY A 83 30.78 -21.36 3.18
N VAL A 84 29.50 -21.74 3.06
CA VAL A 84 28.46 -20.91 2.42
C VAL A 84 28.27 -19.59 3.17
N ALA A 85 28.23 -19.63 4.51
CA ALA A 85 28.06 -18.44 5.35
C ALA A 85 29.23 -17.45 5.25
N ILE A 86 30.47 -17.95 5.15
CA ILE A 86 31.65 -17.12 4.92
C ILE A 86 31.56 -16.42 3.58
N THR A 87 31.26 -17.15 2.50
CA THR A 87 31.16 -16.55 1.15
C THR A 87 30.09 -15.48 1.07
N LEU A 88 28.89 -15.76 1.60
CA LEU A 88 27.80 -14.80 1.57
C LEU A 88 28.14 -13.56 2.40
N SER A 89 28.69 -13.70 3.61
CA SER A 89 29.05 -12.54 4.44
C SER A 89 30.08 -11.59 3.78
N MET A 90 30.93 -12.09 2.86
CA MET A 90 31.80 -11.25 2.03
C MET A 90 31.05 -10.35 1.04
N TYR A 91 29.87 -10.74 0.57
CA TYR A 91 29.04 -9.84 -0.23
C TYR A 91 28.48 -8.68 0.58
N GLY A 92 28.20 -8.89 1.87
CA GLY A 92 27.86 -7.81 2.80
C GLY A 92 29.01 -6.81 2.97
N VAL A 93 30.24 -7.30 3.10
CA VAL A 93 31.44 -6.44 3.13
C VAL A 93 31.57 -5.63 1.83
N ILE A 94 31.45 -6.29 0.67
CA ILE A 94 31.55 -5.63 -0.64
C ILE A 94 30.48 -4.55 -0.78
N ALA A 95 29.24 -4.84 -0.39
CA ALA A 95 28.14 -3.88 -0.45
C ALA A 95 28.38 -2.66 0.46
N ALA A 96 28.88 -2.87 1.68
CA ALA A 96 29.21 -1.78 2.60
C ALA A 96 30.31 -0.88 2.04
N VAL A 97 31.38 -1.46 1.50
CA VAL A 97 32.49 -0.71 0.89
C VAL A 97 32.01 0.07 -0.34
N ILE A 98 31.19 -0.53 -1.20
CA ILE A 98 30.61 0.17 -2.36
C ILE A 98 29.74 1.34 -1.91
N GLY A 99 28.91 1.14 -0.89
CA GLY A 99 28.06 2.18 -0.32
C GLY A 99 28.87 3.34 0.26
N GLU A 100 29.88 3.06 1.08
CA GLU A 100 30.78 4.06 1.67
C GLU A 100 31.49 4.88 0.59
N VAL A 101 32.01 4.23 -0.44
CA VAL A 101 32.69 4.92 -1.55
C VAL A 101 31.69 5.73 -2.39
N ALA A 102 30.56 5.15 -2.80
CA ALA A 102 29.62 5.82 -3.68
C ALA A 102 28.90 6.99 -3.00
N ILE A 103 28.45 6.81 -1.75
CA ILE A 103 27.67 7.81 -1.02
C ILE A 103 28.60 8.78 -0.30
N GLY A 104 29.59 8.26 0.44
CA GLY A 104 30.50 9.07 1.25
C GLY A 104 31.53 9.83 0.43
N THR A 105 32.24 9.15 -0.49
CA THR A 105 33.35 9.78 -1.23
C THR A 105 32.97 10.44 -2.55
N LEU A 106 31.97 9.90 -3.26
CA LEU A 106 31.54 10.41 -4.57
C LEU A 106 30.28 11.29 -4.49
N GLY A 107 29.61 11.36 -3.33
CA GLY A 107 28.39 12.14 -3.15
C GLY A 107 27.24 11.69 -4.05
N ALA A 108 27.23 10.44 -4.51
CA ALA A 108 26.21 9.95 -5.42
C ALA A 108 24.87 9.81 -4.68
N PRO A 109 23.74 10.27 -5.28
CA PRO A 109 22.42 10.06 -4.69
C PRO A 109 22.14 8.57 -4.48
N LEU A 110 21.54 8.21 -3.35
CA LEU A 110 21.22 6.81 -3.01
C LEU A 110 20.37 6.13 -4.10
N GLU A 111 19.49 6.88 -4.75
CA GLU A 111 18.65 6.41 -5.85
C GLU A 111 19.47 5.99 -7.09
N VAL A 112 20.53 6.74 -7.40
CA VAL A 112 21.42 6.42 -8.53
C VAL A 112 22.18 5.13 -8.20
N VAL A 113 22.69 4.99 -6.98
CA VAL A 113 23.37 3.77 -6.52
C VAL A 113 22.44 2.56 -6.58
N LYS A 114 21.19 2.72 -6.12
CA LYS A 114 20.12 1.70 -6.19
C LYS A 114 19.85 1.27 -7.63
N ASN A 115 19.66 2.22 -8.55
CA ASN A 115 19.37 1.93 -9.96
C ASN A 115 20.52 1.18 -10.64
N TRP A 116 21.77 1.57 -10.36
CA TRP A 116 22.96 0.84 -10.85
C TRP A 116 23.04 -0.58 -10.30
N LEU A 117 22.77 -0.76 -9.00
CA LEU A 117 22.76 -2.08 -8.37
C LEU A 117 21.73 -2.99 -9.06
N TYR A 118 20.50 -2.51 -9.28
CA TYR A 118 19.47 -3.26 -9.99
C TYR A 118 19.81 -3.53 -11.45
N PHE A 119 20.37 -2.55 -12.15
CA PHE A 119 20.77 -2.72 -13.55
C PHE A 119 21.83 -3.82 -13.70
N VAL A 120 22.90 -3.79 -12.89
CA VAL A 120 23.98 -4.79 -12.92
C VAL A 120 23.46 -6.16 -12.47
N ALA A 121 22.70 -6.21 -11.38
CA ALA A 121 22.13 -7.47 -10.88
C ALA A 121 21.16 -8.10 -11.89
N GLY A 122 20.28 -7.29 -12.47
CA GLY A 122 19.33 -7.71 -13.50
C GLY A 122 20.04 -8.20 -14.77
N ALA A 123 21.08 -7.50 -15.24
CA ALA A 123 21.87 -7.92 -16.39
C ALA A 123 22.56 -9.27 -16.18
N LEU A 124 23.20 -9.47 -15.01
CA LEU A 124 23.83 -10.74 -14.66
C LEU A 124 22.79 -11.87 -14.52
N ALA A 125 21.69 -11.62 -13.82
CA ALA A 125 20.61 -12.59 -13.65
C ALA A 125 19.98 -12.98 -14.99
N PHE A 126 19.80 -12.02 -15.90
CA PHE A 126 19.26 -12.27 -17.24
C PHE A 126 20.23 -13.11 -18.07
N ALA A 127 21.53 -12.80 -18.05
CA ALA A 127 22.55 -13.61 -18.71
C ALA A 127 22.57 -15.06 -18.21
N PHE A 128 22.44 -15.26 -16.89
CA PHE A 128 22.33 -16.58 -16.28
C PHE A 128 21.04 -17.31 -16.66
N ALA A 129 19.92 -16.61 -16.70
CA ALA A 129 18.63 -17.17 -17.11
C ALA A 129 18.68 -17.72 -18.54
N LEU A 130 19.26 -16.94 -19.48
CA LEU A 130 19.49 -17.38 -20.86
C LEU A 130 20.39 -18.61 -20.94
N GLY A 131 21.37 -18.71 -20.05
CA GLY A 131 22.26 -19.85 -19.90
C GLY A 131 21.53 -21.12 -19.46
N GLU A 132 20.65 -20.97 -18.48
CA GLU A 132 19.88 -22.07 -17.88
C GLU A 132 18.89 -22.68 -18.88
N ILE A 133 18.24 -21.85 -19.70
CA ILE A 133 17.37 -22.33 -20.79
C ILE A 133 18.15 -22.80 -22.02
N GLY A 134 19.48 -22.65 -22.02
CA GLY A 134 20.39 -23.18 -23.04
C GLY A 134 20.56 -22.32 -24.29
N LEU A 135 20.17 -21.04 -24.25
CA LEU A 135 20.32 -20.13 -25.39
C LEU A 135 21.75 -19.59 -25.54
N VAL A 136 22.43 -19.36 -24.42
CA VAL A 136 23.84 -18.95 -24.40
C VAL A 136 24.71 -20.03 -23.76
N LYS A 137 25.99 -20.06 -24.14
CA LYS A 137 26.99 -20.97 -23.53
C LYS A 137 27.41 -20.55 -22.13
N PHE A 138 26.93 -19.39 -21.67
CA PHE A 138 27.18 -18.86 -20.35
C PHE A 138 26.15 -19.41 -19.37
N ARG A 139 26.42 -20.56 -18.77
CA ARG A 139 25.59 -21.09 -17.69
C ARG A 139 25.98 -20.43 -16.36
N MET A 140 25.07 -20.43 -15.39
CA MET A 140 25.49 -20.17 -14.01
C MET A 140 26.72 -21.04 -13.69
N PRO A 141 27.67 -20.57 -12.87
CA PRO A 141 28.78 -21.38 -12.36
C PRO A 141 28.33 -22.56 -11.49
N THR A 142 27.18 -23.18 -11.78
CA THR A 142 26.73 -24.46 -11.27
C THR A 142 27.63 -25.51 -11.91
N TYR A 143 28.70 -25.86 -11.21
CA TYR A 143 29.67 -26.86 -11.66
C TYR A 143 28.95 -28.20 -11.86
N THR A 144 28.65 -28.56 -13.11
CA THR A 144 28.14 -29.89 -13.48
C THR A 144 29.27 -30.92 -13.60
N GLY A 145 30.53 -30.49 -13.43
CA GLY A 145 31.71 -31.34 -13.34
C GLY A 145 32.15 -31.61 -11.89
N SER A 146 33.20 -32.41 -11.73
CA SER A 146 33.92 -32.53 -10.46
C SER A 146 34.47 -31.17 -10.04
N ALA A 147 34.14 -30.69 -8.84
CA ALA A 147 34.78 -29.50 -8.22
C ALA A 147 36.31 -29.49 -8.43
N PRO A 148 36.98 -28.32 -8.41
CA PRO A 148 38.41 -28.22 -8.65
C PRO A 148 39.22 -29.32 -7.96
N ALA A 149 40.14 -29.95 -8.69
CA ALA A 149 40.85 -31.15 -8.20
C ALA A 149 41.55 -30.92 -6.86
N PHE A 150 41.99 -29.69 -6.58
CA PHE A 150 42.59 -29.32 -5.30
C PHE A 150 41.61 -29.45 -4.12
N ILE A 151 40.32 -29.16 -4.31
CA ILE A 151 39.26 -29.30 -3.30
C ILE A 151 38.93 -30.77 -3.09
N GLN A 152 38.82 -31.55 -4.16
CA GLN A 152 38.42 -32.95 -4.07
C GLN A 152 39.40 -33.84 -3.30
N LYS A 153 40.68 -33.48 -3.34
CA LYS A 153 41.78 -34.17 -2.66
C LYS A 153 41.89 -33.84 -1.16
N GLN A 154 41.13 -32.87 -0.66
CA GLN A 154 41.15 -32.50 0.76
C GLN A 154 40.42 -33.54 1.64
N GLN A 155 40.72 -33.49 2.93
CA GLN A 155 40.01 -34.26 3.97
C GLN A 155 38.53 -33.86 4.05
N ASP A 156 37.67 -34.78 4.50
CA ASP A 156 36.20 -34.66 4.40
C ASP A 156 35.63 -33.31 4.87
N TYR A 157 36.03 -32.80 6.04
CA TYR A 157 35.54 -31.53 6.57
C TYR A 157 36.07 -30.32 5.79
N LEU A 158 37.36 -30.29 5.48
CA LEU A 158 37.99 -29.21 4.71
C LEU A 158 37.47 -29.17 3.28
N LYS A 159 37.27 -30.35 2.67
CA LYS A 159 36.62 -30.51 1.37
C LYS A 159 35.21 -29.93 1.40
N ALA A 160 34.42 -30.26 2.42
CA ALA A 160 33.07 -29.73 2.59
C ALA A 160 33.07 -28.21 2.77
N LEU A 161 33.96 -27.67 3.62
CA LEU A 161 34.13 -26.23 3.82
C LEU A 161 34.48 -25.51 2.53
N LEU A 162 35.47 -26.00 1.78
CA LEU A 162 35.91 -25.39 0.52
C LEU A 162 34.86 -25.52 -0.58
N LEU A 163 34.11 -26.64 -0.62
CA LEU A 163 32.94 -26.76 -1.48
C LEU A 163 31.87 -25.74 -1.10
N GLY A 164 31.61 -25.53 0.19
CA GLY A 164 30.71 -24.49 0.68
C GLY A 164 31.18 -23.09 0.30
N LEU A 165 32.47 -22.79 0.45
CA LEU A 165 33.06 -21.50 0.07
C LEU A 165 32.90 -21.25 -1.43
N PHE A 166 33.21 -22.26 -2.24
CA PHE A 166 33.12 -22.19 -3.70
C PHE A 166 31.67 -22.06 -4.18
N MET A 167 30.78 -22.91 -3.65
CA MET A 167 29.38 -22.99 -4.06
C MET A 167 28.49 -21.95 -3.37
N GLY A 168 28.96 -21.25 -2.33
CA GLY A 168 28.23 -20.16 -1.68
C GLY A 168 27.92 -18.99 -2.62
N ASN A 169 28.70 -18.85 -3.69
CA ASN A 169 28.46 -17.89 -4.78
C ASN A 169 27.19 -18.22 -5.58
N ILE A 170 26.77 -19.50 -5.59
CA ILE A 170 25.52 -19.92 -6.21
C ILE A 170 24.41 -19.32 -5.35
N GLY A 171 23.61 -18.39 -5.88
CA GLY A 171 22.51 -17.76 -5.15
C GLY A 171 22.57 -16.24 -5.01
N VAL A 172 23.74 -15.63 -5.21
CA VAL A 172 23.90 -14.16 -5.09
C VAL A 172 23.17 -13.42 -6.21
N GLY A 173 23.12 -14.02 -7.41
CA GLY A 173 22.37 -13.50 -8.55
C GLY A 173 20.90 -13.95 -8.59
N CYS A 174 20.38 -14.58 -7.54
CA CYS A 174 18.98 -14.99 -7.52
C CYS A 174 18.08 -13.80 -7.21
N PRO A 175 16.98 -13.62 -7.96
CA PRO A 175 16.05 -12.55 -7.69
C PRO A 175 15.19 -12.91 -6.47
N HIS A 176 15.79 -12.82 -5.27
CA HIS A 176 15.04 -12.84 -4.03
C HIS A 176 14.69 -11.39 -3.66
N PRO A 177 13.41 -11.02 -3.52
CA PRO A 177 13.01 -9.63 -3.29
C PRO A 177 13.65 -8.98 -2.06
N ALA A 178 13.88 -9.73 -0.97
CA ALA A 178 14.47 -9.18 0.25
C ALA A 178 15.99 -8.97 0.17
N THR A 179 16.71 -9.63 -0.74
CA THR A 179 18.17 -9.54 -0.80
C THR A 179 18.64 -8.14 -1.24
N PRO A 180 18.06 -7.51 -2.28
CA PRO A 180 18.34 -6.11 -2.58
C PRO A 180 18.04 -5.14 -1.45
N VAL A 181 16.96 -5.35 -0.68
CA VAL A 181 16.62 -4.50 0.48
C VAL A 181 17.72 -4.58 1.54
N ILE A 182 18.16 -5.79 1.88
CA ILE A 182 19.26 -6.02 2.83
C ILE A 182 20.56 -5.39 2.30
N LEU A 183 20.92 -5.61 1.05
CA LEU A 183 22.14 -5.06 0.45
C LEU A 183 22.12 -3.53 0.38
N THR A 184 20.96 -2.94 0.09
CA THR A 184 20.78 -1.48 0.08
C THR A 184 20.92 -0.90 1.48
N ARG A 185 20.37 -1.56 2.51
CA ARG A 185 20.56 -1.17 3.91
C ARG A 185 22.02 -1.23 4.33
N ILE A 186 22.73 -2.28 3.91
CA ILE A 186 24.17 -2.43 4.17
C ILE A 186 24.95 -1.31 3.48
N ALA A 187 24.70 -1.06 2.20
CA ALA A 187 25.34 0.00 1.44
C ALA A 187 25.08 1.38 2.07
N ALA A 188 23.83 1.67 2.45
CA ALA A 188 23.46 2.93 3.10
C ALA A 188 24.14 3.12 4.47
N SER A 189 24.49 2.04 5.17
CA SER A 189 25.17 2.14 6.46
C SER A 189 26.66 2.46 6.36
N GLY A 190 27.32 2.12 5.24
CA GLY A 190 28.78 2.21 5.07
C GLY A 190 29.63 1.32 6.00
N ASP A 191 29.02 0.69 7.02
CA ASP A 191 29.71 -0.07 8.04
C ASP A 191 30.01 -1.51 7.57
N VAL A 192 31.29 -1.81 7.40
CA VAL A 192 31.80 -3.11 6.97
C VAL A 192 31.45 -4.24 7.94
N PHE A 193 31.52 -3.99 9.26
CA PHE A 193 31.22 -5.02 10.25
C PHE A 193 29.71 -5.28 10.32
N TYR A 194 28.90 -4.23 10.27
CA TYR A 194 27.45 -4.35 10.16
C TYR A 194 27.06 -5.11 8.90
N GLY A 195 27.64 -4.75 7.75
CA GLY A 195 27.42 -5.44 6.48
C GLY A 195 27.79 -6.91 6.51
N TRP A 196 28.97 -7.22 7.05
CA TRP A 196 29.42 -8.59 7.26
C TRP A 196 28.46 -9.39 8.14
N LEU A 197 28.10 -8.85 9.31
CA LEU A 197 27.29 -9.55 10.31
C LEU A 197 25.85 -9.74 9.84
N LEU A 198 25.24 -8.68 9.28
CA LEU A 198 23.86 -8.74 8.81
C LEU A 198 23.70 -9.78 7.69
N PHE A 199 24.66 -9.85 6.77
CA PHE A 199 24.63 -10.83 5.68
C PHE A 199 25.13 -12.21 6.10
N PHE A 200 25.96 -12.31 7.15
CA PHE A 200 26.25 -13.59 7.81
C PHE A 200 24.98 -14.19 8.41
N VAL A 201 24.16 -13.38 9.10
CA VAL A 201 22.85 -13.79 9.63
C VAL A 201 21.88 -14.20 8.52
N HIS A 202 21.88 -13.48 7.39
CA HIS A 202 21.14 -13.90 6.19
C HIS A 202 21.56 -15.30 5.72
N ALA A 203 22.88 -15.52 5.67
CA ALA A 203 23.45 -16.76 5.21
C ALA A 203 23.18 -17.94 6.16
N THR A 204 23.17 -17.73 7.48
CA THR A 204 22.79 -18.77 8.44
C THR A 204 21.33 -19.17 8.25
N GLY A 205 20.42 -18.20 8.04
CA GLY A 205 19.04 -18.45 7.66
C GLY A 205 18.94 -19.32 6.41
N ARG A 206 19.72 -19.02 5.37
CA ARG A 206 19.76 -19.81 4.13
C ARG A 206 20.32 -21.23 4.30
N VAL A 207 21.34 -21.40 5.14
CA VAL A 207 22.01 -22.69 5.37
C VAL A 207 21.13 -23.64 6.20
N LEU A 208 20.31 -23.11 7.09
CA LEU A 208 19.55 -23.91 8.05
C LEU A 208 18.57 -24.90 7.40
N PRO A 209 17.77 -24.52 6.37
CA PRO A 209 16.96 -25.47 5.61
C PRO A 209 17.78 -26.54 4.85
N LEU A 210 19.01 -26.23 4.41
CA LEU A 210 19.90 -27.21 3.79
C LEU A 210 20.43 -28.23 4.80
N LEU A 211 20.74 -27.77 6.03
CA LEU A 211 21.11 -28.65 7.13
C LEU A 211 19.96 -29.58 7.51
N LEU A 212 18.71 -29.09 7.50
CA LEU A 212 17.53 -29.93 7.71
C LEU A 212 17.48 -31.11 6.72
N LEU A 213 17.67 -30.83 5.42
CA LEU A 213 17.72 -31.87 4.39
C LEU A 213 18.89 -32.85 4.61
N ALA A 214 20.05 -32.35 5.04
CA ALA A 214 21.20 -33.20 5.35
C ALA A 214 20.93 -34.08 6.58
N PHE A 215 20.26 -33.58 7.61
CA PHE A 215 19.93 -34.34 8.82
C PHE A 215 18.93 -35.45 8.51
N LEU A 216 17.90 -35.15 7.71
CA LEU A 216 16.98 -36.16 7.17
C LEU A 216 17.72 -37.24 6.38
N GLY A 217 18.68 -36.85 5.53
CA GLY A 217 19.53 -37.78 4.81
C GLY A 217 20.38 -38.67 5.73
N ILE A 218 20.98 -38.12 6.79
CA ILE A 218 21.73 -38.89 7.80
C ILE A 218 20.82 -39.88 8.54
N LEU A 219 19.56 -39.51 8.79
CA LEU A 219 18.53 -40.37 9.39
C LEU A 219 17.98 -41.44 8.42
N GLY A 220 18.39 -41.42 7.16
CA GLY A 220 17.96 -42.37 6.12
C GLY A 220 16.70 -41.95 5.35
N ILE A 221 16.21 -40.73 5.53
CA ILE A 221 15.05 -40.18 4.83
C ILE A 221 15.53 -39.51 3.55
N ASN A 222 15.22 -40.10 2.40
CA ASN A 222 15.65 -39.57 1.11
C ASN A 222 14.66 -38.53 0.54
N ALA A 223 14.70 -37.31 1.10
CA ALA A 223 13.86 -36.19 0.69
C ALA A 223 14.13 -35.70 -0.76
N LEU A 224 15.29 -36.04 -1.33
CA LEU A 224 15.69 -35.59 -2.67
C LEU A 224 15.17 -36.48 -3.80
N LYS A 225 14.63 -37.68 -3.53
CA LYS A 225 14.24 -38.64 -4.57
C LYS A 225 13.27 -38.05 -5.60
N TRP A 226 12.22 -37.35 -5.14
CA TRP A 226 11.25 -36.69 -6.02
C TRP A 226 11.88 -35.51 -6.77
N LEU A 227 12.75 -34.75 -6.09
CA LEU A 227 13.40 -33.57 -6.62
C LEU A 227 14.38 -33.91 -7.75
N VAL A 228 15.20 -34.95 -7.56
CA VAL A 228 16.11 -35.48 -8.59
C VAL A 228 15.33 -35.96 -9.81
N ALA A 229 14.22 -36.66 -9.62
CA ALA A 229 13.41 -37.20 -10.72
C ALA A 229 12.80 -36.12 -11.62
N ARG A 230 12.69 -34.88 -11.15
CA ARG A 230 12.11 -33.74 -11.88
C ARG A 230 13.09 -32.61 -12.12
N LYS A 231 14.38 -32.80 -11.81
CA LYS A 231 15.43 -31.78 -11.86
C LYS A 231 15.39 -30.98 -13.17
N ASP A 232 15.46 -31.65 -14.32
CA ASP A 232 15.51 -30.97 -15.63
C ASP A 232 14.24 -30.13 -15.92
N LYS A 233 13.07 -30.59 -15.46
CA LYS A 233 11.81 -29.86 -15.64
C LYS A 233 11.77 -28.63 -14.74
N ILE A 234 12.25 -28.77 -13.49
CA ILE A 234 12.34 -27.69 -12.52
C ILE A 234 13.32 -26.64 -13.04
N GLU A 235 14.55 -27.03 -13.39
CA GLU A 235 15.61 -26.14 -13.91
C GLU A 235 15.11 -25.33 -15.12
N ARG A 236 14.43 -25.97 -16.07
CA ARG A 236 13.84 -25.27 -17.23
C ARG A 236 12.71 -24.30 -16.85
N ALA A 237 11.77 -24.73 -16.00
CA ALA A 237 10.68 -23.87 -15.57
C ALA A 237 11.20 -22.64 -14.82
N THR A 238 12.22 -22.86 -13.99
CA THR A 238 12.84 -21.82 -13.19
C THR A 238 13.73 -20.90 -14.01
N GLY A 239 14.39 -21.43 -15.05
CA GLY A 239 15.12 -20.63 -16.03
C GLY A 239 14.19 -19.67 -16.77
N TRP A 240 13.02 -20.15 -17.22
CA TRP A 240 12.00 -19.27 -17.82
C TRP A 240 11.48 -18.23 -16.83
N ALA A 241 11.11 -18.62 -15.60
CA ALA A 241 10.69 -17.66 -14.58
C ALA A 241 11.75 -16.57 -14.33
N MET A 242 13.03 -16.97 -14.29
CA MET A 242 14.14 -16.04 -14.12
C MET A 242 14.32 -15.08 -15.30
N VAL A 243 14.02 -15.49 -16.54
CA VAL A 243 14.02 -14.56 -17.70
C VAL A 243 13.02 -13.41 -17.46
N PHE A 244 11.82 -13.73 -16.95
CA PHE A 244 10.80 -12.72 -16.68
C PHE A 244 11.24 -11.77 -15.56
N VAL A 245 11.59 -12.33 -14.40
CA VAL A 245 11.96 -11.54 -13.21
C VAL A 245 13.26 -10.75 -13.42
N ALA A 246 14.28 -11.34 -14.04
CA ALA A 246 15.52 -10.65 -14.34
C ALA A 246 15.33 -9.55 -15.39
N GLY A 247 14.50 -9.79 -16.40
CA GLY A 247 14.12 -8.76 -17.37
C GLY A 247 13.46 -7.57 -16.70
N PHE A 248 12.56 -7.83 -15.75
CA PHE A 248 11.92 -6.79 -14.94
C PHE A 248 12.93 -5.99 -14.11
N ILE A 249 13.76 -6.66 -13.31
CA ILE A 249 14.78 -6.00 -12.45
C ILE A 249 15.77 -5.18 -13.28
N LEU A 250 16.17 -5.70 -14.45
CA LEU A 250 17.06 -4.99 -15.37
C LEU A 250 16.42 -3.68 -15.86
N VAL A 251 15.15 -3.72 -16.27
CA VAL A 251 14.43 -2.53 -16.74
C VAL A 251 14.16 -1.57 -15.60
N LEU A 252 13.82 -2.07 -14.40
CA LEU A 252 13.68 -1.24 -13.20
C LEU A 252 14.97 -0.49 -12.87
N GLY A 253 16.13 -1.14 -12.99
CA GLY A 253 17.42 -0.47 -12.84
C GLY A 253 17.70 0.55 -13.94
N LEU A 254 17.37 0.23 -15.21
CA LEU A 254 17.64 1.07 -16.36
C LEU A 254 16.72 2.29 -16.45
N PHE A 255 15.45 2.17 -16.06
CA PHE A 255 14.43 3.20 -16.22
C PHE A 255 13.88 3.74 -14.89
N SER A 256 14.44 3.31 -13.76
CA SER A 256 14.11 3.72 -12.39
C SER A 256 12.69 3.34 -11.94
N HIS A 257 12.33 3.76 -10.73
CA HIS A 257 10.99 3.61 -10.16
C HIS A 257 9.93 4.41 -10.96
N ASP A 258 10.32 5.54 -11.55
CA ASP A 258 9.39 6.37 -12.31
C ASP A 258 8.82 5.65 -13.53
N TRP A 259 9.61 4.78 -14.16
CA TRP A 259 9.10 3.91 -15.22
C TRP A 259 8.12 2.87 -14.70
N TRP A 260 8.39 2.28 -13.54
CA TRP A 260 7.51 1.29 -12.94
C TRP A 260 6.11 1.85 -12.74
N VAL A 261 6.03 3.10 -12.28
CA VAL A 261 4.79 3.89 -12.22
C VAL A 261 4.23 4.21 -13.60
N TYR A 262 5.00 4.90 -14.46
CA TYR A 262 4.58 5.33 -15.80
C TYR A 262 4.06 4.17 -16.67
N SER A 263 4.58 2.96 -16.45
CA SER A 263 4.20 1.77 -17.19
C SER A 263 2.76 1.30 -16.93
N GLY A 264 2.10 1.82 -15.89
CA GLY A 264 0.79 1.37 -15.41
C GLY A 264 0.81 -0.03 -14.77
N GLN A 265 1.98 -0.66 -14.68
CA GLN A 265 2.12 -1.96 -14.02
C GLN A 265 2.05 -1.84 -12.50
N HIS A 266 2.55 -0.72 -11.93
CA HIS A 266 2.39 -0.41 -10.51
C HIS A 266 0.91 -0.32 -10.13
N THR A 267 0.15 0.53 -10.83
CA THR A 267 -1.29 0.71 -10.63
C THR A 267 -2.09 -0.57 -10.86
N LEU A 268 -1.69 -1.40 -11.82
CA LEU A 268 -2.29 -2.72 -11.99
C LEU A 268 -1.97 -3.64 -10.81
N LEU A 269 -0.74 -3.66 -10.32
CA LEU A 269 -0.36 -4.50 -9.20
C LEU A 269 -1.14 -4.09 -7.94
N GLU A 270 -1.25 -2.79 -7.69
CA GLU A 270 -2.08 -2.21 -6.63
C GLU A 270 -3.52 -2.73 -6.69
N GLU A 271 -4.14 -2.65 -7.86
CA GLU A 271 -5.52 -3.07 -8.08
C GLU A 271 -5.71 -4.60 -8.02
N VAL A 272 -4.80 -5.36 -8.66
CA VAL A 272 -4.87 -6.83 -8.77
C VAL A 272 -4.70 -7.49 -7.42
N THR A 273 -3.77 -6.98 -6.62
CA THR A 273 -3.44 -7.57 -5.32
C THR A 273 -4.33 -7.05 -4.21
N GLN A 274 -5.22 -6.07 -4.48
CA GLN A 274 -5.88 -5.27 -3.45
C GLN A 274 -4.84 -4.83 -2.44
N GLU A 275 -3.95 -3.91 -2.84
CA GLU A 275 -2.75 -3.55 -2.08
C GLU A 275 -3.02 -3.21 -0.61
N GLU A 276 -4.22 -2.77 -0.24
CA GLU A 276 -4.58 -2.57 1.17
C GLU A 276 -4.79 -3.84 2.00
N ARG A 277 -5.05 -5.01 1.39
CA ARG A 277 -5.37 -6.28 2.10
C ARG A 277 -4.33 -7.38 1.99
N PHE A 278 -3.72 -7.60 0.81
CA PHE A 278 -2.78 -8.72 0.62
C PHE A 278 -1.32 -8.27 0.47
N LEU A 279 -1.09 -7.18 -0.28
CA LEU A 279 0.24 -6.59 -0.39
C LEU A 279 0.55 -5.60 0.75
N GLY A 280 -0.42 -5.03 1.47
CA GLY A 280 -0.17 -4.17 2.64
C GLY A 280 0.56 -4.91 3.74
N ALA A 281 0.10 -6.13 4.06
CA ALA A 281 0.79 -7.08 4.94
C ALA A 281 2.20 -7.51 4.46
N ILE A 282 2.57 -7.22 3.20
CA ILE A 282 3.87 -7.53 2.59
C ILE A 282 4.70 -6.24 2.39
N ILE A 283 4.09 -5.11 2.03
CA ILE A 283 4.73 -3.81 1.71
C ILE A 283 5.06 -3.09 3.01
N ASP A 284 4.13 -3.03 3.98
CA ASP A 284 4.40 -2.56 5.34
C ASP A 284 5.58 -3.33 5.92
N ARG A 285 5.61 -4.64 5.65
CA ARG A 285 6.59 -5.65 6.09
C ARG A 285 7.95 -5.67 5.40
N PHE A 286 8.07 -5.16 4.18
CA PHE A 286 9.32 -5.16 3.40
C PHE A 286 9.87 -3.76 3.13
N ASN A 287 9.19 -2.71 3.59
CA ASN A 287 9.56 -1.31 3.41
C ASN A 287 9.97 -1.00 1.95
N PHE A 288 9.16 -1.45 1.00
CA PHE A 288 9.22 -0.87 -0.35
C PHE A 288 8.77 0.58 -0.19
N ALA A 289 9.69 1.52 -0.41
CA ALA A 289 9.44 2.94 -0.18
C ALA A 289 8.21 3.41 -0.98
N GLY A 290 7.16 3.83 -0.25
CA GLY A 290 5.97 4.47 -0.79
C GLY A 290 4.71 3.97 -0.10
N VAL A 291 4.16 4.79 0.81
CA VAL A 291 2.73 4.75 1.17
C VAL A 291 1.94 5.00 -0.13
N PRO A 292 0.72 4.46 -0.32
CA PRO A 292 -0.04 4.69 -1.55
C PRO A 292 -0.27 6.20 -1.75
N HIS A 293 0.44 6.78 -2.72
CA HIS A 293 0.28 8.17 -3.14
C HIS A 293 -0.20 8.13 -4.59
N ALA A 294 -1.17 8.98 -4.95
CA ALA A 294 -1.56 9.16 -6.34
C ALA A 294 -0.35 9.65 -7.14
N HIS A 295 0.16 8.82 -8.04
CA HIS A 295 1.28 9.21 -8.88
C HIS A 295 0.79 10.14 -9.99
N GLY A 296 1.08 11.43 -9.86
CA GLY A 296 1.11 12.32 -11.03
C GLY A 296 2.03 11.73 -12.11
N ILE A 297 1.85 12.15 -13.38
CA ILE A 297 2.65 11.63 -14.50
C ILE A 297 4.15 11.86 -14.20
N PRO A 298 4.96 10.80 -14.01
CA PRO A 298 6.35 10.97 -13.60
C PRO A 298 7.15 11.74 -14.66
N SER A 299 7.89 12.77 -14.22
CA SER A 299 8.71 13.60 -15.11
C SER A 299 10.20 13.20 -15.14
N GLY A 300 10.59 12.16 -14.40
CA GLY A 300 11.96 11.68 -14.35
C GLY A 300 12.41 10.95 -15.61
N ALA A 301 13.67 10.51 -15.60
CA ALA A 301 14.29 9.78 -16.69
C ALA A 301 15.07 8.57 -16.16
N GLY A 302 15.21 7.56 -17.01
CA GLY A 302 16.06 6.41 -16.73
C GLY A 302 17.55 6.77 -16.65
N LEU A 303 18.36 5.78 -16.26
CA LEU A 303 19.81 5.84 -16.41
C LEU A 303 20.16 6.26 -17.85
N PHE A 304 21.19 7.10 -17.98
CA PHE A 304 21.62 7.70 -19.25
C PHE A 304 20.60 8.66 -19.89
N GLY A 305 19.57 9.11 -19.16
CA GLY A 305 18.55 10.02 -19.69
C GLY A 305 17.56 9.35 -20.64
N LEU A 306 17.36 8.03 -20.48
CA LEU A 306 16.43 7.28 -21.32
C LEU A 306 14.97 7.66 -20.99
N PRO A 307 14.10 7.87 -21.99
CA PRO A 307 12.71 8.23 -21.75
C PRO A 307 11.90 7.04 -21.23
N LEU A 308 10.99 7.30 -20.27
CA LEU A 308 10.26 6.26 -19.53
C LEU A 308 9.40 5.36 -20.43
N TRP A 309 8.77 5.91 -21.47
CA TRP A 309 7.91 5.15 -22.39
C TRP A 309 8.65 4.04 -23.15
N LEU A 310 9.98 4.13 -23.31
CA LEU A 310 10.78 3.06 -23.90
C LEU A 310 10.88 1.83 -23.00
N GLY A 311 10.72 1.98 -21.68
CA GLY A 311 10.93 0.89 -20.73
C GLY A 311 10.02 -0.31 -20.98
N ASN A 312 8.76 -0.10 -21.35
CA ASN A 312 7.82 -1.20 -21.65
C ASN A 312 8.21 -1.96 -22.91
N TRP A 313 8.68 -1.25 -23.94
CA TRP A 313 9.21 -1.88 -25.14
C TRP A 313 10.46 -2.71 -24.84
N VAL A 314 11.37 -2.18 -24.02
CA VAL A 314 12.56 -2.91 -23.59
C VAL A 314 12.18 -4.15 -22.78
N LEU A 315 11.27 -4.04 -21.81
CA LEU A 315 10.80 -5.15 -20.98
C LEU A 315 10.20 -6.27 -21.82
N VAL A 316 9.23 -5.92 -22.67
CA VAL A 316 8.54 -6.89 -23.53
C VAL A 316 9.51 -7.52 -24.52
N SER A 317 10.48 -6.76 -25.05
CA SER A 317 11.53 -7.31 -25.91
C SER A 317 12.42 -8.31 -25.17
N LEU A 318 12.81 -8.02 -23.92
CA LEU A 318 13.60 -8.93 -23.08
C LEU A 318 12.85 -10.24 -22.78
N TRP A 319 11.52 -10.24 -22.73
CA TRP A 319 10.73 -11.46 -22.56
C TRP A 319 10.49 -12.22 -23.87
N ILE A 320 10.20 -11.50 -24.96
CA ILE A 320 9.83 -12.07 -26.25
C ILE A 320 11.05 -12.64 -27.01
N LEU A 321 12.16 -11.91 -27.05
CA LEU A 321 13.34 -12.33 -27.83
C LEU A 321 13.87 -13.72 -27.42
N PRO A 322 14.01 -14.05 -26.12
CA PRO A 322 14.41 -15.39 -25.71
C PRO A 322 13.43 -16.48 -26.13
N MET A 323 12.11 -16.23 -26.12
CA MET A 323 11.10 -17.21 -26.57
C MET A 323 11.27 -17.55 -28.05
N TRP A 324 11.40 -16.53 -28.90
CA TRP A 324 11.57 -16.74 -30.34
C TRP A 324 12.94 -17.30 -30.68
N TRP A 325 13.99 -16.88 -29.99
CA TRP A 325 15.31 -17.51 -30.13
C TRP A 325 15.25 -18.99 -29.77
N TYR A 326 14.59 -19.35 -28.67
CA TYR A 326 14.38 -20.74 -28.25
C TYR A 326 13.61 -21.54 -29.31
N TYR A 327 12.53 -20.99 -29.85
CA TYR A 327 11.76 -21.63 -30.93
C TYR A 327 12.62 -21.88 -32.17
N LEU A 328 13.38 -20.89 -32.63
CA LEU A 328 14.24 -21.00 -33.80
C LEU A 328 15.35 -22.04 -33.59
N MET A 329 15.96 -22.06 -32.41
CA MET A 329 16.97 -23.03 -32.03
C MET A 329 16.39 -24.45 -32.05
N LYS A 330 15.22 -24.66 -31.44
CA LYS A 330 14.55 -25.98 -31.44
C LYS A 330 14.09 -26.41 -32.82
N LYS A 331 13.59 -25.51 -33.65
CA LYS A 331 13.22 -25.81 -35.04
C LYS A 331 14.44 -26.28 -35.83
N LYS A 332 15.59 -25.63 -35.66
CA LYS A 332 16.85 -26.06 -36.29
C LYS A 332 17.29 -27.44 -35.79
N GLU A 333 17.19 -27.71 -34.50
CA GLU A 333 17.50 -29.01 -33.89
C GLU A 333 16.63 -30.12 -34.49
N ILE A 334 15.30 -29.93 -34.53
CA ILE A 334 14.33 -30.87 -35.12
C ILE A 334 14.65 -31.17 -36.58
N ASN A 335 14.99 -30.13 -37.36
CA ASN A 335 15.35 -30.30 -38.76
C ASN A 335 16.64 -31.12 -38.94
N SER A 336 17.58 -31.04 -37.99
CA SER A 336 18.83 -31.79 -38.00
C SER A 336 18.74 -33.21 -37.43
N MET A 337 17.62 -33.58 -36.80
CA MET A 337 17.42 -34.93 -36.27
C MET A 337 17.30 -35.97 -37.39
N ALA A 338 17.83 -37.17 -37.13
CA ALA A 338 17.58 -38.34 -37.96
C ALA A 338 16.08 -38.67 -37.98
N GLU A 339 15.60 -39.25 -39.08
CA GLU A 339 14.23 -39.73 -39.18
C GLU A 339 13.95 -40.80 -38.11
N GLY A 340 12.83 -40.62 -37.41
CA GLY A 340 12.47 -41.46 -36.28
C GLY A 340 11.26 -40.91 -35.52
N GLU A 341 10.77 -41.71 -34.58
CA GLU A 341 9.57 -41.44 -33.79
C GLU A 341 9.66 -40.11 -33.02
N THR A 342 10.84 -39.81 -32.47
CA THR A 342 11.10 -38.54 -31.75
C THR A 342 11.00 -37.31 -32.65
N LYS A 343 11.54 -37.36 -33.87
CA LYS A 343 11.42 -36.29 -34.86
C LYS A 343 9.97 -36.09 -35.31
N ASN A 344 9.22 -37.18 -35.48
CA ASN A 344 7.80 -37.13 -35.84
C ASN A 344 6.95 -36.50 -34.74
N ILE A 345 7.23 -36.81 -33.47
CA ILE A 345 6.54 -36.19 -32.33
C ILE A 345 6.88 -34.70 -32.25
N GLU A 346 8.17 -34.33 -32.26
CA GLU A 346 8.60 -32.93 -32.12
C GLU A 346 8.15 -32.04 -33.30
N SER A 347 8.14 -32.57 -34.53
CA SER A 347 7.63 -31.85 -35.70
C SER A 347 6.12 -31.60 -35.63
N ARG A 348 5.32 -32.51 -35.04
CA ARG A 348 3.88 -32.30 -34.80
C ARG A 348 3.61 -31.28 -33.70
N VAL A 349 4.50 -31.17 -32.70
CA VAL A 349 4.36 -30.23 -31.58
C VAL A 349 4.88 -28.83 -31.93
N SER A 350 5.83 -28.72 -32.87
CA SER A 350 6.45 -27.44 -33.25
C SER A 350 5.45 -26.33 -33.67
N PRO A 351 4.41 -26.59 -34.49
CA PRO A 351 3.39 -25.59 -34.81
C PRO A 351 2.62 -25.09 -33.57
N TRP A 352 2.33 -25.97 -32.62
CA TRP A 352 1.66 -25.57 -31.37
C TRP A 352 2.53 -24.63 -30.54
N ARG A 353 3.84 -24.90 -30.45
CA ARG A 353 4.80 -23.98 -29.79
C ARG A 353 4.85 -22.62 -30.48
N PHE A 354 4.80 -22.58 -31.80
CA PHE A 354 4.76 -21.34 -32.57
C PHE A 354 3.52 -20.51 -32.22
N TRP A 355 2.32 -21.09 -32.30
CA TRP A 355 1.09 -20.38 -32.00
C TRP A 355 1.01 -19.96 -30.53
N LEU A 356 1.48 -20.79 -29.61
CA LEU A 356 1.58 -20.43 -28.20
C LEU A 356 2.47 -19.20 -27.99
N PHE A 357 3.68 -19.18 -28.55
CA PHE A 357 4.60 -18.05 -28.42
C PHE A 357 4.09 -16.80 -29.14
N LEU A 358 3.41 -16.94 -30.28
CA LEU A 358 2.76 -15.83 -30.97
C LEU A 358 1.66 -15.22 -30.10
N SER A 359 0.76 -16.04 -29.55
CA SER A 359 -0.32 -15.57 -28.68
C SER A 359 0.22 -14.90 -27.42
N ILE A 360 1.23 -15.48 -26.77
CA ILE A 360 1.87 -14.87 -25.59
C ILE A 360 2.56 -13.55 -25.98
N SER A 361 3.26 -13.50 -27.12
CA SER A 361 3.93 -12.27 -27.59
C SER A 361 2.92 -11.14 -27.83
N LEU A 362 1.81 -11.45 -28.52
CA LEU A 362 0.74 -10.48 -28.77
C LEU A 362 0.08 -10.02 -27.48
N LEU A 363 -0.17 -10.94 -26.54
CA LEU A 363 -0.72 -10.61 -25.23
C LEU A 363 0.23 -9.69 -24.44
N LEU A 364 1.52 -10.01 -24.39
CA LEU A 364 2.50 -9.19 -23.67
C LEU A 364 2.61 -7.78 -24.28
N ILE A 365 2.64 -7.66 -25.61
CA ILE A 365 2.65 -6.36 -26.29
C ILE A 365 1.36 -5.59 -25.99
N LEU A 366 0.21 -6.21 -26.22
CA LEU A 366 -1.09 -5.56 -26.00
C LEU A 366 -1.21 -5.09 -24.54
N THR A 367 -0.92 -5.95 -23.58
CA THR A 367 -1.04 -5.63 -22.16
C THR A 367 -0.03 -4.57 -21.74
N PHE A 368 1.27 -4.85 -21.84
CA PHE A 368 2.31 -4.02 -21.22
C PHE A 368 2.68 -2.78 -22.03
N VAL A 369 2.56 -2.81 -23.36
CA VAL A 369 2.90 -1.63 -24.18
C VAL A 369 1.69 -0.74 -24.39
N ARG A 370 0.47 -1.32 -24.45
CA ARG A 370 -0.70 -0.59 -24.94
C ARG A 370 -1.84 -0.43 -23.94
N VAL A 371 -2.19 -1.44 -23.17
CA VAL A 371 -3.36 -1.39 -22.27
C VAL A 371 -2.99 -0.72 -20.95
N LEU A 372 -1.92 -1.16 -20.29
CA LEU A 372 -1.54 -0.64 -18.98
C LEU A 372 -1.11 0.84 -19.01
N PRO A 373 -0.23 1.26 -19.93
CA PRO A 373 0.20 2.67 -19.96
C PRO A 373 -0.93 3.61 -20.34
N ASP A 374 -1.76 3.24 -21.32
CA ASP A 374 -2.90 4.07 -21.69
C ASP A 374 -3.93 4.16 -20.58
N ARG A 375 -4.18 3.06 -19.85
CA ARG A 375 -5.08 3.08 -18.72
C ARG A 375 -4.58 4.02 -17.64
N PHE A 376 -3.30 3.91 -17.28
CA PHE A 376 -2.67 4.83 -16.33
C PHE A 376 -2.74 6.28 -16.81
N LEU A 377 -2.32 6.55 -18.06
CA LEU A 377 -2.32 7.90 -18.62
C LEU A 377 -3.72 8.49 -18.70
N ARG A 378 -4.75 7.73 -19.10
CA ARG A 378 -6.13 8.21 -19.14
C ARG A 378 -6.67 8.57 -17.76
N ASN A 379 -6.36 7.75 -16.75
CA ASN A 379 -6.76 8.02 -15.38
C ASN A 379 -6.03 9.26 -14.85
N ALA A 380 -4.73 9.38 -15.13
CA ALA A 380 -3.93 10.53 -14.72
C ALA A 380 -4.31 11.83 -15.46
N THR A 381 -4.70 11.77 -16.74
CA THR A 381 -5.15 12.94 -17.51
C THR A 381 -6.57 13.33 -17.19
N ALA A 382 -7.45 12.38 -16.83
CA ALA A 382 -8.81 12.72 -16.37
C ALA A 382 -8.75 13.58 -15.10
N ASP A 383 -7.87 13.23 -14.15
CA ASP A 383 -7.56 14.02 -12.95
C ASP A 383 -7.05 15.43 -13.30
N MET A 384 -6.22 15.57 -14.36
CA MET A 384 -5.69 16.87 -14.81
C MET A 384 -6.69 17.72 -15.59
N ASP A 385 -7.50 17.12 -16.46
CA ASP A 385 -8.52 17.81 -17.26
C ASP A 385 -9.66 18.32 -16.37
N GLU A 386 -10.01 17.57 -15.31
CA GLU A 386 -10.96 17.98 -14.28
C GLU A 386 -10.44 19.23 -13.54
N HIS A 387 -9.17 19.25 -13.12
CA HIS A 387 -8.53 20.44 -12.51
C HIS A 387 -8.35 21.65 -13.46
N MET A 388 -8.23 21.43 -14.77
CA MET A 388 -8.10 22.52 -15.76
C MET A 388 -9.46 23.12 -16.15
N MET A 389 -10.53 22.29 -16.22
CA MET A 389 -11.89 22.78 -16.44
C MET A 389 -12.41 23.55 -15.24
N ASP A 390 -12.02 23.18 -14.02
CA ASP A 390 -12.35 23.89 -12.78
C ASP A 390 -11.77 25.32 -12.80
N ASN A 391 -10.48 25.46 -13.11
CA ASN A 391 -9.83 26.78 -13.26
C ASN A 391 -10.41 27.63 -14.40
N GLN A 392 -10.90 27.01 -15.48
CA GLN A 392 -11.55 27.74 -16.59
C GLN A 392 -13.00 28.13 -16.29
N MET A 393 -13.73 27.33 -15.50
CA MET A 393 -15.05 27.70 -15.02
C MET A 393 -14.97 28.84 -14.00
N ASP A 394 -13.97 28.86 -13.12
CA ASP A 394 -13.72 29.97 -12.19
C ASP A 394 -13.48 31.32 -12.90
N GLU A 395 -12.72 31.31 -14.00
CA GLU A 395 -12.50 32.53 -14.81
C GLU A 395 -13.75 32.95 -15.59
N MET A 396 -14.60 31.99 -15.99
CA MET A 396 -15.83 32.26 -16.72
C MET A 396 -16.95 32.73 -15.78
N GLU A 397 -17.00 32.22 -14.56
CA GLU A 397 -17.94 32.59 -13.49
C GLU A 397 -17.66 34.03 -12.99
N LYS A 398 -16.38 34.40 -12.83
CA LYS A 398 -15.96 35.80 -12.62
C LYS A 398 -16.39 36.76 -13.74
N ALA A 399 -16.51 36.28 -14.98
CA ALA A 399 -16.95 37.09 -16.11
C ALA A 399 -18.49 37.18 -16.23
N MET A 400 -19.24 36.20 -15.70
CA MET A 400 -20.70 36.14 -15.80
C MET A 400 -21.44 36.85 -14.64
N HIS A 401 -20.83 37.02 -13.46
CA HIS A 401 -21.44 37.77 -12.34
C HIS A 401 -21.49 39.30 -12.53
N GLY A 402 -21.13 39.82 -13.69
CA GLY A 402 -21.18 41.25 -14.03
C GLY A 402 -22.54 41.81 -14.48
N GLY A 403 -23.61 41.02 -14.55
CA GLY A 403 -24.94 41.58 -14.80
C GLY A 403 -26.04 40.56 -15.11
N MET A 404 -27.05 40.47 -14.24
CA MET A 404 -28.45 40.82 -14.53
C MET A 404 -29.38 40.38 -13.38
N MET A 405 -30.37 41.23 -13.15
CA MET A 405 -31.43 41.21 -12.13
C MET A 405 -32.44 40.05 -12.26
N ASN A 406 -32.86 39.56 -11.08
CA ASN A 406 -34.22 39.36 -10.57
C ASN A 406 -35.24 38.48 -11.33
N GLY A 407 -35.82 37.52 -10.61
CA GLY A 407 -37.04 36.80 -10.99
C GLY A 407 -37.34 35.62 -10.07
N GLY A 408 -38.07 35.87 -8.97
CA GLY A 408 -38.42 34.84 -7.99
C GLY A 408 -39.47 33.84 -8.45
N MET A 409 -39.50 32.69 -7.79
CA MET A 409 -40.67 31.84 -7.58
C MET A 409 -40.50 31.07 -6.26
N MET A 410 -41.41 31.34 -5.33
CA MET A 410 -41.60 30.60 -4.08
C MET A 410 -42.09 29.17 -4.40
N ASN A 411 -41.47 28.17 -3.77
CA ASN A 411 -42.11 26.89 -3.48
C ASN A 411 -41.82 26.59 -2.01
N ASP A 412 -42.87 26.70 -1.19
CA ASP A 412 -42.91 26.17 0.17
C ASP A 412 -42.81 24.64 0.09
N HIS A 413 -41.83 24.04 0.80
CA HIS A 413 -41.89 22.75 1.51
C HIS A 413 -40.45 22.30 1.85
N ASP A 414 -39.85 22.83 2.91
CA ASP A 414 -38.64 22.27 3.52
C ASP A 414 -38.70 22.46 5.03
N GLU A 415 -39.00 21.39 5.77
CA GLU A 415 -38.77 21.35 7.22
C GLU A 415 -37.37 20.76 7.49
N HIS A 416 -36.55 21.64 8.06
CA HIS A 416 -35.28 21.43 8.77
C HIS A 416 -34.07 20.97 7.93
N ALA A 417 -33.63 21.82 6.99
CA ALA A 417 -32.22 21.88 6.59
C ALA A 417 -31.51 22.93 7.47
N ALA A 418 -30.24 22.70 7.82
CA ALA A 418 -29.45 23.77 8.44
C ALA A 418 -29.33 24.95 7.46
N ASP A 419 -29.35 26.17 7.98
CA ASP A 419 -29.35 27.40 7.21
C ASP A 419 -27.92 27.94 7.11
N TYR A 420 -27.26 27.73 5.97
CA TYR A 420 -25.87 28.14 5.75
C TYR A 420 -25.76 29.43 4.94
N HIS A 421 -24.95 30.35 5.45
CA HIS A 421 -24.64 31.60 4.76
C HIS A 421 -23.16 31.94 4.91
N GLU A 422 -22.58 32.54 3.88
CA GLU A 422 -21.29 33.24 4.02
C GLU A 422 -21.56 34.61 4.67
N GLU A 423 -20.91 34.90 5.81
CA GLU A 423 -21.06 36.14 6.59
C GLU A 423 -21.04 37.42 5.71
N PRO A 424 -20.12 37.57 4.73
CA PRO A 424 -20.05 38.77 3.90
C PRO A 424 -21.28 38.98 3.01
N ASP A 425 -22.00 37.90 2.69
CA ASP A 425 -23.12 37.91 1.74
C ASP A 425 -24.47 38.21 2.42
N VAL A 426 -24.53 38.11 3.76
CA VAL A 426 -25.74 38.45 4.51
C VAL A 426 -25.93 39.97 4.55
N VAL A 427 -26.90 40.49 3.81
CA VAL A 427 -27.25 41.92 3.76
C VAL A 427 -28.38 42.29 4.73
N GLU A 428 -29.29 41.36 5.00
CA GLU A 428 -30.46 41.48 5.88
C GLU A 428 -30.71 40.14 6.57
N GLY A 429 -31.14 40.16 7.84
CA GLY A 429 -31.40 38.94 8.63
C GLY A 429 -30.34 38.62 9.68
N LEU A 430 -30.42 37.42 10.26
CA LEU A 430 -29.50 36.92 11.29
C LEU A 430 -28.10 36.73 10.69
N VAL A 431 -27.06 37.19 11.41
CA VAL A 431 -25.66 36.94 11.03
C VAL A 431 -24.75 36.93 12.26
N ILE A 432 -23.61 36.26 12.13
CA ILE A 432 -22.53 36.29 13.12
C ILE A 432 -21.35 37.04 12.51
N ASN A 433 -21.01 38.21 13.06
CA ASN A 433 -19.83 38.95 12.62
C ASN A 433 -18.58 38.54 13.40
N LEU A 434 -17.52 38.13 12.68
CA LEU A 434 -16.24 37.78 13.27
C LEU A 434 -15.31 39.00 13.35
N ASN A 435 -14.82 39.29 14.55
CA ASN A 435 -13.73 40.24 14.79
C ASN A 435 -12.55 39.53 15.46
N ILE A 436 -11.33 39.79 14.97
CA ILE A 436 -10.10 39.17 15.45
C ILE A 436 -9.18 40.27 15.97
N ASP A 437 -8.73 40.16 17.22
CA ASP A 437 -7.80 41.09 17.85
C ASP A 437 -6.53 40.35 18.36
N PRO A 438 -5.33 40.67 17.85
CA PRO A 438 -5.05 41.63 16.77
C PRO A 438 -5.53 41.14 15.40
N ALA A 439 -5.86 42.07 14.49
CA ALA A 439 -6.34 41.75 13.14
C ALA A 439 -5.37 40.90 12.29
N LEU A 440 -4.09 40.87 12.67
CA LEU A 440 -3.07 39.96 12.14
C LEU A 440 -2.53 39.12 13.29
N PRO A 441 -3.18 38.00 13.63
CA PRO A 441 -2.72 37.12 14.69
C PRO A 441 -1.37 36.49 14.32
N GLU A 442 -0.52 36.25 15.32
CA GLU A 442 0.77 35.57 15.15
C GLU A 442 0.78 34.26 15.95
N ILE A 443 1.50 33.26 15.44
CA ILE A 443 1.63 31.97 16.13
C ILE A 443 2.20 32.12 17.54
N GLY A 444 1.71 31.32 18.47
CA GLY A 444 2.18 31.30 19.86
C GLY A 444 1.79 32.52 20.70
N LEU A 445 1.09 33.50 20.13
CA LEU A 445 0.49 34.62 20.86
C LEU A 445 -1.03 34.45 20.94
N PRO A 446 -1.67 34.81 22.07
CA PRO A 446 -3.12 34.75 22.19
C PRO A 446 -3.77 35.80 21.27
N ALA A 447 -4.76 35.36 20.50
CA ALA A 447 -5.65 36.20 19.72
C ALA A 447 -7.07 36.07 20.27
N LYS A 448 -7.75 37.20 20.43
CA LYS A 448 -9.13 37.25 20.88
C LYS A 448 -10.05 37.15 19.66
N LEU A 449 -10.86 36.10 19.61
CA LEU A 449 -11.89 35.89 18.60
C LEU A 449 -13.23 36.34 19.18
N GLN A 450 -13.86 37.33 18.58
CA GLN A 450 -15.15 37.88 18.99
C GLN A 450 -16.21 37.64 17.93
N PHE A 451 -17.33 37.09 18.35
CA PHE A 451 -18.47 36.75 17.49
C PHE A 451 -19.66 37.59 17.92
N PHE A 452 -20.11 38.48 17.05
CA PHE A 452 -21.29 39.31 17.31
C PHE A 452 -22.50 38.74 16.58
N VAL A 453 -23.40 38.10 17.33
CA VAL A 453 -24.67 37.58 16.82
C VAL A 453 -25.68 38.72 16.77
N ASN A 454 -26.11 39.09 15.57
CA ASN A 454 -26.98 40.23 15.37
C ASN A 454 -27.97 40.04 14.21
N GLU A 455 -28.92 40.96 14.12
CA GLU A 455 -29.80 41.12 12.96
C GLU A 455 -29.41 42.35 12.14
N LYS A 456 -29.04 42.14 10.88
CA LYS A 456 -28.82 43.19 9.87
C LYS A 456 -30.15 43.70 9.30
N PRO A 457 -30.21 44.96 8.85
CA PRO A 457 -29.12 45.94 8.78
C PRO A 457 -28.93 46.76 10.08
N ALA A 458 -29.82 46.63 11.05
CA ALA A 458 -29.81 47.44 12.27
C ALA A 458 -28.68 47.09 13.25
N ALA A 459 -27.99 45.96 13.04
CA ALA A 459 -27.00 45.38 13.95
C ALA A 459 -27.57 45.21 15.37
N THR A 460 -28.82 44.76 15.46
CA THR A 460 -29.49 44.53 16.75
C THR A 460 -29.00 43.23 17.34
N ALA A 461 -28.49 43.27 18.58
CA ALA A 461 -27.94 42.10 19.24
C ALA A 461 -29.02 41.01 19.46
N VAL A 462 -28.67 39.76 19.16
CA VAL A 462 -29.50 38.57 19.38
C VAL A 462 -28.98 37.84 20.62
N THR A 463 -29.90 37.40 21.50
CA THR A 463 -29.54 36.78 22.79
C THR A 463 -30.37 35.56 23.16
N ASP A 464 -31.41 35.27 22.40
CA ASP A 464 -32.35 34.15 22.52
C ASP A 464 -31.83 32.90 21.81
N LEU A 465 -30.58 32.52 22.09
CA LEU A 465 -29.94 31.33 21.50
C LEU A 465 -30.14 30.09 22.36
N GLU A 466 -30.26 28.94 21.69
CA GLU A 466 -30.50 27.64 22.29
C GLU A 466 -29.19 26.87 22.51
N LEU A 467 -29.21 25.91 23.43
CA LEU A 467 -28.07 25.01 23.62
C LEU A 467 -28.10 23.90 22.56
N SER A 468 -26.98 23.70 21.87
CA SER A 468 -26.66 22.52 21.08
C SER A 468 -25.47 21.82 21.72
N GLN A 469 -25.53 20.49 21.96
CA GLN A 469 -24.40 19.73 22.55
C GLN A 469 -23.75 20.41 23.77
N LYS A 470 -24.59 20.90 24.69
CA LYS A 470 -24.21 21.58 25.95
C LYS A 470 -23.52 22.95 25.78
N LYS A 471 -23.40 23.49 24.57
CA LYS A 471 -22.82 24.81 24.27
C LYS A 471 -23.80 25.66 23.47
N VAL A 472 -23.64 26.99 23.54
CA VAL A 472 -24.52 27.93 22.80
C VAL A 472 -23.99 28.16 21.39
N MET A 473 -22.68 28.11 21.21
CA MET A 473 -22.00 28.37 19.95
C MET A 473 -20.86 27.38 19.77
N HIS A 474 -20.80 26.79 18.58
CA HIS A 474 -19.69 25.97 18.11
C HIS A 474 -18.94 26.74 17.05
N VAL A 475 -17.62 26.86 17.19
CA VAL A 475 -16.77 27.48 16.18
C VAL A 475 -15.74 26.46 15.74
N ILE A 476 -15.76 26.15 14.46
CA ILE A 476 -14.80 25.26 13.83
C ILE A 476 -13.88 26.09 12.95
N GLY A 477 -12.58 25.94 13.14
CA GLY A 477 -11.58 26.59 12.31
C GLY A 477 -10.64 25.58 11.69
N VAL A 478 -10.37 25.77 10.40
CA VAL A 478 -9.44 24.96 9.65
C VAL A 478 -8.43 25.83 8.91
N ARG A 479 -7.21 25.34 8.80
CA ARG A 479 -6.21 25.90 7.90
C ARG A 479 -6.54 25.47 6.46
N ASP A 480 -6.21 26.30 5.48
CA ASP A 480 -6.49 26.06 4.05
C ASP A 480 -5.93 24.73 3.51
N ASP A 481 -4.84 24.25 4.09
CA ASP A 481 -4.24 22.96 3.78
C ASP A 481 -4.80 21.77 4.59
N MET A 482 -5.81 22.02 5.41
CA MET A 482 -6.48 21.06 6.28
C MET A 482 -5.60 20.42 7.36
N ASN A 483 -4.40 20.96 7.62
CA ASN A 483 -3.45 20.44 8.62
C ASN A 483 -3.43 21.23 9.93
N GLY A 484 -4.35 22.18 10.08
CA GLY A 484 -4.70 22.79 11.36
C GLY A 484 -6.20 22.73 11.52
N PHE A 485 -6.69 22.14 12.60
CA PHE A 485 -8.10 22.04 12.92
C PHE A 485 -8.30 22.41 14.39
N PHE A 486 -9.35 23.15 14.69
CA PHE A 486 -9.78 23.40 16.05
C PHE A 486 -11.29 23.55 16.12
N HIS A 487 -11.84 23.14 17.26
CA HIS A 487 -13.25 23.27 17.61
C HIS A 487 -13.30 23.94 18.98
N ILE A 488 -13.86 25.14 19.04
CA ILE A 488 -13.89 25.99 20.25
C ILE A 488 -15.31 26.47 20.52
N HIS A 489 -15.56 26.84 21.78
CA HIS A 489 -16.89 27.23 22.26
C HIS A 489 -16.83 28.63 22.87
N PRO A 490 -17.04 29.69 22.08
CA PRO A 490 -17.07 31.07 22.59
C PRO A 490 -18.09 31.25 23.71
N GLN A 491 -17.73 32.08 24.70
CA GLN A 491 -18.58 32.36 25.85
C GLN A 491 -19.19 33.75 25.78
N HIS A 492 -20.42 33.90 26.27
CA HIS A 492 -21.08 35.20 26.35
C HIS A 492 -20.27 36.21 27.17
N THR A 493 -20.24 37.44 26.69
CA THR A 493 -19.67 38.58 27.42
C THR A 493 -20.77 39.37 28.16
N ALA A 494 -20.36 40.40 28.89
CA ALA A 494 -21.29 41.37 29.48
C ALA A 494 -22.04 42.20 28.42
N THR A 495 -21.56 42.22 27.17
CA THR A 495 -22.21 42.94 26.06
C THR A 495 -23.19 42.00 25.35
N PRO A 496 -24.48 42.36 25.22
CA PRO A 496 -25.48 41.52 24.55
C PRO A 496 -25.05 41.10 23.13
N GLY A 497 -25.26 39.82 22.80
CA GLY A 497 -24.95 39.25 21.49
C GLY A 497 -23.47 39.02 21.19
N ILE A 498 -22.55 39.42 22.08
CA ILE A 498 -21.11 39.21 21.88
C ILE A 498 -20.65 37.98 22.64
N PHE A 499 -20.01 37.07 21.92
CA PHE A 499 -19.30 35.92 22.42
C PHE A 499 -17.81 36.09 22.17
N GLU A 500 -16.97 35.62 23.08
CA GLU A 500 -15.52 35.68 22.90
C GLU A 500 -14.80 34.41 23.36
N VAL A 501 -13.63 34.19 22.77
CA VAL A 501 -12.67 33.16 23.17
C VAL A 501 -11.26 33.63 22.85
N ASP A 502 -10.33 33.40 23.79
CA ASP A 502 -8.91 33.59 23.52
C ASP A 502 -8.35 32.31 22.91
N TYR A 503 -7.76 32.39 21.72
CA TYR A 503 -7.21 31.26 20.99
C TYR A 503 -5.74 31.52 20.60
N THR A 504 -4.89 30.51 20.71
CA THR A 504 -3.48 30.61 20.31
C THR A 504 -3.23 29.69 19.13
N PHE A 505 -2.94 30.30 17.98
CA PHE A 505 -2.63 29.54 16.77
C PHE A 505 -1.24 28.90 16.86
N LEU A 506 -1.12 27.64 16.47
CA LEU A 506 0.14 26.89 16.52
C LEU A 506 0.88 26.81 15.19
N LYS A 507 0.20 27.11 14.07
CA LYS A 507 0.77 27.04 12.72
C LYS A 507 0.45 28.34 11.95
N PRO A 508 1.41 28.87 11.16
CA PRO A 508 1.14 30.02 10.30
C PRO A 508 0.41 29.55 9.03
N GLY A 509 -0.38 30.42 8.41
CA GLY A 509 -1.10 30.10 7.18
C GLY A 509 -2.45 30.81 7.07
N VAL A 510 -3.24 30.43 6.08
CA VAL A 510 -4.60 30.96 5.87
C VAL A 510 -5.59 30.06 6.59
N TYR A 511 -6.52 30.66 7.34
CA TYR A 511 -7.55 29.94 8.09
C TYR A 511 -8.95 30.38 7.64
N LYS A 512 -9.89 29.43 7.58
CA LYS A 512 -11.34 29.67 7.47
C LYS A 512 -12.03 29.15 8.72
N LEU A 513 -13.02 29.91 9.19
CA LEU A 513 -13.82 29.56 10.36
C LEU A 513 -15.29 29.48 9.96
N TRP A 514 -16.02 28.62 10.67
CA TRP A 514 -17.47 28.54 10.65
C TRP A 514 -17.99 28.65 12.08
N SER A 515 -19.06 29.41 12.25
CA SER A 515 -19.78 29.50 13.52
C SER A 515 -21.18 28.92 13.39
N GLU A 516 -21.58 28.11 14.36
CA GLU A 516 -22.86 27.41 14.39
C GLU A 516 -23.62 27.76 15.68
N ILE A 517 -24.90 28.07 15.53
CA ILE A 517 -25.83 28.40 16.62
C ILE A 517 -27.22 27.82 16.34
N ASN A 518 -27.96 27.48 17.40
CA ASN A 518 -29.37 27.13 17.30
C ASN A 518 -30.26 28.28 17.75
N ARG A 519 -31.31 28.56 16.99
CA ARG A 519 -32.34 29.55 17.33
C ARG A 519 -33.69 29.15 16.74
N GLY A 520 -34.74 29.10 17.56
CA GLY A 520 -36.08 28.82 17.08
C GLY A 520 -36.26 27.39 16.58
N GLY A 521 -35.46 26.44 17.09
CA GLY A 521 -35.44 25.06 16.61
C GLY A 521 -34.70 24.85 15.26
N GLU A 522 -34.10 25.88 14.69
CA GLU A 522 -33.29 25.79 13.47
C GLU A 522 -31.79 25.96 13.79
N ASN A 523 -30.96 25.26 13.01
CA ASN A 523 -29.52 25.35 13.09
C ASN A 523 -29.01 26.33 12.02
N HIS A 524 -28.26 27.35 12.42
CA HIS A 524 -27.70 28.35 11.52
C HIS A 524 -26.17 28.27 11.52
N ILE A 525 -25.58 28.18 10.33
CA ILE A 525 -24.13 28.10 10.13
C ILE A 525 -23.67 29.31 9.32
N PHE A 526 -22.65 30.01 9.80
CA PHE A 526 -22.04 31.13 9.10
C PHE A 526 -20.58 30.84 8.76
N GLY A 527 -20.26 30.84 7.46
CA GLY A 527 -18.88 30.84 6.96
C GLY A 527 -18.27 32.23 7.09
N HIS A 528 -17.08 32.33 7.69
CA HIS A 528 -16.37 33.60 7.83
C HIS A 528 -15.32 33.78 6.73
N SER A 529 -14.98 35.03 6.45
CA SER A 529 -13.88 35.36 5.54
C SER A 529 -12.56 34.76 6.03
N THR A 530 -11.75 34.26 5.10
CA THR A 530 -10.42 33.73 5.42
C THR A 530 -9.51 34.83 5.97
N PHE A 531 -8.65 34.50 6.93
CA PHE A 531 -7.64 35.40 7.46
C PHE A 531 -6.28 34.70 7.58
N THR A 532 -5.20 35.50 7.62
CA THR A 532 -3.83 34.99 7.67
C THR A 532 -3.27 35.06 9.08
N VAL A 533 -2.73 33.95 9.57
CA VAL A 533 -1.93 33.87 10.79
C VAL A 533 -0.44 33.97 10.42
N GLY A 534 0.24 34.97 10.96
CA GLY A 534 1.67 35.20 10.73
C GLY A 534 2.57 34.35 11.62
N GLY A 535 3.82 34.17 11.22
CA GLY A 535 4.81 33.41 12.00
C GLY A 535 5.84 32.70 11.13
N ALA A 536 6.91 32.20 11.76
CA ALA A 536 7.90 31.37 11.09
C ALA A 536 7.41 29.92 10.99
N GLY A 537 7.54 29.30 9.82
CA GLY A 537 7.16 27.91 9.58
C GLY A 537 6.64 27.70 8.16
N VAL A 538 6.23 26.46 7.86
CA VAL A 538 5.52 26.13 6.62
C VAL A 538 4.14 26.77 6.66
N THR A 539 3.72 27.47 5.60
CA THR A 539 2.45 28.22 5.53
C THR A 539 1.31 27.49 4.82
N SER A 540 1.60 26.42 4.08
CA SER A 540 0.64 25.45 3.53
C SER A 540 1.39 24.18 3.09
N GLU A 541 0.82 23.00 3.36
CA GLU A 541 1.37 21.67 2.99
C GLU A 541 0.22 20.67 2.80
N LYS A 542 -0.67 20.92 1.84
CA LYS A 542 -1.85 20.08 1.62
C LYS A 542 -1.44 18.69 1.13
N GLU A 543 -1.81 17.65 1.88
CA GLU A 543 -1.58 16.25 1.54
C GLU A 543 -2.90 15.47 1.64
N ILE A 544 -3.31 14.88 0.52
CA ILE A 544 -4.50 14.03 0.43
C ILE A 544 -4.06 12.56 0.52
N SER A 545 -4.55 11.87 1.55
CA SER A 545 -4.31 10.45 1.79
C SER A 545 -5.63 9.76 2.11
N LEU A 546 -6.04 8.83 1.26
CA LEU A 546 -7.28 8.06 1.40
C LEU A 546 -7.13 6.88 2.37
N GLY A 547 -6.11 6.89 3.22
CA GLY A 547 -5.93 5.88 4.26
C GLY A 547 -7.17 5.79 5.16
N ARG A 548 -7.52 4.56 5.54
CA ARG A 548 -8.66 4.25 6.42
C ARG A 548 -8.26 4.03 7.88
N ASN A 549 -6.98 4.24 8.20
CA ASN A 549 -6.43 4.11 9.54
C ASN A 549 -5.51 5.28 9.83
N VAL A 550 -5.66 5.89 11.00
CA VAL A 550 -4.77 6.96 11.49
C VAL A 550 -4.38 6.70 12.94
N ILE A 551 -3.17 7.11 13.31
CA ILE A 551 -2.68 7.05 14.68
C ILE A 551 -2.73 8.44 15.28
N VAL A 552 -3.44 8.57 16.41
CA VAL A 552 -3.52 9.80 17.20
C VAL A 552 -3.10 9.47 18.61
N ASP A 553 -2.00 10.09 19.05
CA ASP A 553 -1.34 9.77 20.33
C ASP A 553 -1.01 8.27 20.46
N LYS A 554 -1.69 7.55 21.36
CA LYS A 554 -1.51 6.10 21.62
C LYS A 554 -2.68 5.24 21.12
N TYR A 555 -3.51 5.80 20.25
CA TYR A 555 -4.72 5.17 19.72
C TYR A 555 -4.65 5.08 18.20
N GLN A 556 -5.15 3.98 17.66
CA GLN A 556 -5.41 3.78 16.25
C GLN A 556 -6.90 3.93 16.02
N ILE A 557 -7.28 4.74 15.04
CA ILE A 557 -8.65 5.01 14.67
C ILE A 557 -8.83 4.56 13.23
N SER A 558 -9.82 3.71 12.98
CA SER A 558 -10.18 3.29 11.64
C SER A 558 -11.50 3.93 11.20
N LEU A 559 -11.64 4.15 9.90
CA LEU A 559 -12.87 4.59 9.24
C LEU A 559 -13.26 3.53 8.22
N GLU A 560 -14.41 2.90 8.41
CA GLU A 560 -15.06 2.05 7.43
C GLU A 560 -16.17 2.85 6.72
N ILE A 561 -16.08 2.90 5.39
CA ILE A 561 -17.09 3.51 4.51
C ILE A 561 -17.18 2.67 3.23
N ALA A 562 -18.40 2.48 2.73
CA ALA A 562 -18.61 1.77 1.47
C ALA A 562 -18.18 2.66 0.29
N GLU A 563 -17.43 2.09 -0.66
CA GLU A 563 -16.96 2.80 -1.85
C GLU A 563 -17.53 2.18 -3.14
N PRO A 564 -17.80 3.00 -4.18
CA PRO A 564 -17.56 4.45 -4.25
C PRO A 564 -18.54 5.28 -3.40
N VAL A 565 -18.09 6.43 -2.90
CA VAL A 565 -18.94 7.40 -2.21
C VAL A 565 -19.55 8.32 -3.26
N GLU A 566 -20.85 8.20 -3.49
CA GLU A 566 -21.57 8.97 -4.50
C GLU A 566 -22.26 10.20 -3.91
N VAL A 567 -22.30 11.28 -4.69
CA VAL A 567 -23.08 12.49 -4.38
C VAL A 567 -24.55 12.16 -4.19
N GLY A 568 -25.20 12.87 -3.26
CA GLY A 568 -26.65 12.82 -3.05
C GLY A 568 -27.17 11.55 -2.39
N HIS A 569 -26.29 10.60 -2.07
CA HIS A 569 -26.62 9.37 -1.37
C HIS A 569 -26.15 9.44 0.09
N GLU A 570 -26.90 8.79 0.97
CA GLU A 570 -26.55 8.65 2.37
C GLU A 570 -25.53 7.52 2.54
N HIS A 571 -24.40 7.81 3.17
CA HIS A 571 -23.31 6.87 3.39
C HIS A 571 -23.05 6.68 4.87
N LEU A 572 -22.85 5.41 5.27
CA LEU A 572 -22.47 5.04 6.62
C LEU A 572 -20.95 5.18 6.82
N LEU A 573 -20.56 6.03 7.75
CA LEU A 573 -19.21 6.16 8.29
C LEU A 573 -19.16 5.44 9.64
N SER A 574 -18.43 4.33 9.70
CA SER A 574 -18.24 3.51 10.90
C SER A 574 -16.83 3.70 11.44
N PHE A 575 -16.69 4.27 12.63
CA PHE A 575 -15.41 4.47 13.29
C PHE A 575 -15.15 3.42 14.36
N ASP A 576 -13.90 3.00 14.48
CA ASP A 576 -13.45 2.04 15.49
C ASP A 576 -12.13 2.53 16.10
N VAL A 577 -11.97 2.37 17.42
CA VAL A 577 -10.85 2.92 18.20
C VAL A 577 -10.16 1.81 18.98
N HIS A 578 -8.88 1.60 18.65
CA HIS A 578 -8.02 0.59 19.27
C HIS A 578 -6.79 1.22 19.91
N SER A 579 -6.21 0.53 20.89
CA SER A 579 -4.83 0.78 21.34
C SER A 579 -3.83 0.36 20.26
N LEU A 580 -2.59 0.86 20.32
CA LEU A 580 -1.49 0.42 19.44
C LEU A 580 -1.15 -1.08 19.55
N THR A 581 -1.68 -1.78 20.55
CA THR A 581 -1.55 -3.24 20.71
C THR A 581 -2.73 -4.03 20.15
N GLY A 582 -3.74 -3.35 19.58
CA GLY A 582 -4.94 -3.94 18.97
C GLY A 582 -6.04 -4.34 19.96
N ALA A 583 -6.02 -3.79 21.18
CA ALA A 583 -7.14 -3.93 22.11
C ALA A 583 -8.12 -2.76 21.90
N GLU A 584 -9.41 -3.08 21.81
CA GLU A 584 -10.54 -2.13 21.71
C GLU A 584 -10.55 -1.15 22.89
N ILE A 585 -10.94 0.09 22.63
CA ILE A 585 -10.94 1.19 23.59
C ILE A 585 -12.31 1.85 23.61
N ASP A 586 -12.98 1.75 24.75
CA ASP A 586 -14.26 2.41 25.00
C ASP A 586 -14.10 3.95 24.97
N LEU A 587 -15.15 4.64 24.55
CA LEU A 587 -15.19 6.11 24.46
C LEU A 587 -16.05 6.70 25.58
N GLU A 588 -15.59 7.80 26.16
CA GLU A 588 -16.38 8.63 27.09
C GLU A 588 -17.04 9.80 26.34
N PRO A 589 -18.26 10.22 26.71
CA PRO A 589 -18.93 11.31 26.02
C PRO A 589 -18.15 12.63 26.07
N TYR A 590 -17.84 13.18 24.89
CA TYR A 590 -17.37 14.55 24.69
C TYR A 590 -18.58 15.42 24.37
N LEU A 591 -18.84 16.47 25.17
CA LEU A 591 -19.98 17.40 25.00
C LEU A 591 -21.39 16.77 24.90
N GLY A 592 -21.54 15.48 25.20
CA GLY A 592 -22.84 14.79 25.12
C GLY A 592 -22.79 13.56 24.23
N GLU A 593 -21.85 13.51 23.29
CA GLU A 593 -21.77 12.48 22.26
C GLU A 593 -20.46 11.68 22.35
N LEU A 594 -20.46 10.46 21.82
CA LEU A 594 -19.24 9.64 21.79
C LEU A 594 -18.21 10.16 20.78
N MET A 595 -18.66 10.86 19.74
CA MET A 595 -17.80 11.43 18.71
C MET A 595 -18.46 12.66 18.08
N HIS A 596 -17.67 13.66 17.68
CA HIS A 596 -18.14 14.80 16.89
C HIS A 596 -17.45 14.77 15.53
N ILE A 597 -18.23 14.85 14.44
CA ILE A 597 -17.69 14.77 13.08
C ILE A 597 -17.87 16.10 12.36
N THR A 598 -16.77 16.67 11.90
CA THR A 598 -16.79 17.74 10.93
C THR A 598 -16.29 17.22 9.59
N ILE A 599 -17.03 17.43 8.50
CA ILE A 599 -16.62 17.09 7.15
C ILE A 599 -16.50 18.39 6.35
N ILE A 600 -15.34 18.63 5.75
CA ILE A 600 -15.07 19.86 5.00
C ILE A 600 -14.57 19.48 3.61
N ARG A 601 -15.13 20.08 2.55
CA ARG A 601 -14.59 19.92 1.19
C ARG A 601 -13.25 20.61 1.07
N GLU A 602 -12.39 20.07 0.23
CA GLU A 602 -10.98 20.46 0.15
C GLU A 602 -10.70 21.93 -0.22
N ASP A 603 -11.69 22.62 -0.77
CA ASP A 603 -11.68 24.03 -1.19
C ASP A 603 -12.43 24.94 -0.22
N LEU A 604 -12.87 24.40 0.92
CA LEU A 604 -13.52 25.12 2.01
C LEU A 604 -14.91 25.70 1.65
N THR A 605 -15.55 25.22 0.58
CA THR A 605 -16.89 25.68 0.18
C THR A 605 -17.99 24.91 0.90
N GLU A 606 -17.75 23.63 1.22
CA GLU A 606 -18.72 22.78 1.90
C GLU A 606 -18.28 22.47 3.33
N PHE A 607 -19.24 22.54 4.24
CA PHE A 607 -19.07 22.28 5.66
C PHE A 607 -20.26 21.47 6.18
N ILE A 608 -19.97 20.35 6.83
CA ILE A 608 -20.95 19.47 7.45
C ILE A 608 -20.49 19.20 8.89
N HIS A 609 -21.37 19.38 9.86
CA HIS A 609 -21.13 19.01 11.26
C HIS A 609 -22.23 18.05 11.71
N THR A 610 -21.86 16.86 12.20
CA THR A 610 -22.78 15.78 12.52
C THR A 610 -22.27 14.89 13.67
N HIS A 611 -23.17 14.05 14.21
CA HIS A 611 -22.96 13.23 15.42
C HIS A 611 -23.48 11.79 15.22
N PRO A 612 -23.02 10.84 16.07
CA PRO A 612 -23.50 9.46 16.09
C PRO A 612 -25.01 9.34 16.22
N MET A 613 -25.57 8.31 15.57
CA MET A 613 -26.97 7.95 15.76
C MET A 613 -27.17 7.37 17.17
N ASP A 614 -28.26 7.77 17.82
CA ASP A 614 -28.66 7.20 19.10
C ASP A 614 -28.98 5.69 18.93
N LYS A 615 -28.64 4.86 19.92
CA LYS A 615 -28.84 3.38 19.88
C LYS A 615 -30.32 2.94 19.88
N SER A 616 -31.26 3.82 19.57
CA SER A 616 -32.71 3.62 19.67
C SER A 616 -33.41 3.29 18.34
N MET A 617 -32.79 2.57 17.40
CA MET A 617 -33.50 2.05 16.23
C MET A 617 -33.11 0.61 15.88
N ASP A 618 -33.86 -0.35 16.45
CA ASP A 618 -34.08 -1.66 15.83
C ASP A 618 -35.42 -1.62 15.08
N GLY A 619 -35.35 -1.66 13.74
CA GLY A 619 -36.44 -2.10 12.88
C GLY A 619 -37.08 -1.06 11.95
N GLY A 620 -36.95 -1.28 10.64
CA GLY A 620 -37.92 -0.80 9.65
C GLY A 620 -37.33 -0.15 8.40
N MET A 621 -37.07 -0.97 7.38
CA MET A 621 -36.79 -0.54 6.01
C MET A 621 -38.09 -0.08 5.33
N GLU A 622 -38.18 1.18 4.90
CA GLU A 622 -39.13 1.60 3.86
C GLU A 622 -38.49 2.56 2.85
N SER A 623 -38.69 2.21 1.58
CA SER A 623 -38.20 2.86 0.37
C SER A 623 -39.23 3.87 -0.13
N HIS A 624 -38.80 5.10 -0.49
CA HIS A 624 -39.47 5.91 -1.50
C HIS A 624 -38.48 6.86 -2.19
N GLY A 625 -38.28 6.67 -3.51
CA GLY A 625 -37.45 7.52 -4.34
C GLY A 625 -38.16 8.77 -4.88
N THR A 626 -37.37 9.79 -5.22
CA THR A 626 -37.34 10.58 -6.49
C THR A 626 -36.64 11.92 -6.24
N ALA A 627 -35.57 12.21 -7.00
CA ALA A 627 -35.01 13.56 -7.19
C ALA A 627 -35.92 14.39 -8.15
N PRO A 628 -35.77 15.73 -8.34
CA PRO A 628 -34.69 16.63 -7.87
C PRO A 628 -35.13 18.05 -7.37
N ALA A 629 -34.25 18.75 -6.63
CA ALA A 629 -33.85 20.17 -6.80
C ALA A 629 -33.01 20.70 -5.60
N ILE A 630 -31.71 20.92 -5.85
CA ILE A 630 -30.73 21.91 -5.33
C ILE A 630 -31.33 22.92 -4.32
N VAL A 631 -31.05 22.88 -3.02
CA VAL A 631 -29.82 23.23 -2.26
C VAL A 631 -29.86 22.40 -0.97
N ASN A 632 -28.83 21.62 -0.61
CA ASN A 632 -28.95 20.75 0.59
C ASN A 632 -27.65 20.62 1.39
N ILE A 633 -27.65 21.23 2.58
CA ILE A 633 -26.81 20.81 3.70
C ILE A 633 -27.33 19.46 4.19
N ALA A 634 -26.42 18.53 4.48
CA ALA A 634 -26.74 17.19 4.94
C ALA A 634 -27.63 17.21 6.20
N LYS A 635 -28.68 16.37 6.19
CA LYS A 635 -29.56 16.12 7.35
C LYS A 635 -28.93 15.08 8.29
N ALA A 636 -29.14 15.27 9.59
CA ALA A 636 -29.12 14.21 10.61
C ALA A 636 -30.45 14.29 11.39
N HIS A 637 -31.16 13.16 11.54
CA HIS A 637 -32.43 13.10 12.27
C HIS A 637 -32.22 13.16 13.78
N VAL A 638 -33.01 13.99 14.47
CA VAL A 638 -33.18 13.97 15.93
C VAL A 638 -34.68 14.00 16.22
N ASP A 639 -35.20 12.96 16.87
CA ASP A 639 -36.48 13.02 17.57
C ASP A 639 -36.31 12.34 18.95
N GLU A 640 -36.49 13.12 20.01
CA GLU A 640 -36.69 12.67 21.40
C GLU A 640 -38.22 12.56 21.67
N PRO A 641 -38.72 11.68 22.59
CA PRO A 641 -38.21 11.60 23.96
C PRO A 641 -38.25 10.25 24.72
N ALA A 642 -37.43 10.23 25.79
CA ALA A 642 -37.61 9.58 27.11
C ALA A 642 -37.71 8.05 27.26
N GLY A 643 -36.55 7.46 27.65
CA GLY A 643 -36.41 6.57 28.80
C GLY A 643 -36.68 5.07 28.61
N VAL A 644 -35.66 4.24 28.87
CA VAL A 644 -35.67 2.99 29.68
C VAL A 644 -34.29 2.31 29.58
N GLN A 645 -33.77 1.86 30.72
CA GLN A 645 -32.58 1.01 30.82
C GLN A 645 -32.89 -0.44 30.43
N SER A 646 -32.04 -1.07 29.61
CA SER A 646 -31.81 -2.52 29.67
C SER A 646 -30.47 -2.89 29.04
N GLY A 647 -29.74 -3.81 29.68
CA GLY A 647 -28.38 -4.20 29.28
C GLY A 647 -28.27 -5.55 28.57
N ALA A 648 -26.98 -5.84 28.30
CA ALA A 648 -26.32 -7.10 27.95
C ALA A 648 -26.17 -7.49 26.47
N GLN A 649 -24.88 -7.67 26.12
CA GLN A 649 -24.24 -8.53 25.11
C GLN A 649 -23.72 -7.92 23.80
N THR A 650 -22.41 -7.64 23.82
CA THR A 650 -21.36 -8.09 22.87
C THR A 650 -21.68 -8.06 21.38
N ASP A 651 -21.41 -6.92 20.74
CA ASP A 651 -20.93 -6.78 19.36
C ASP A 651 -20.16 -5.44 19.30
N ASP A 652 -18.95 -5.46 18.70
CA ASP A 652 -18.01 -4.35 18.40
C ASP A 652 -18.57 -2.92 18.66
N GLU A 653 -17.99 -2.15 19.58
CA GLU A 653 -18.42 -0.78 19.92
C GLU A 653 -18.01 0.26 18.86
N ARG A 654 -18.47 0.06 17.63
CA ARG A 654 -18.27 0.99 16.52
C ARG A 654 -19.18 2.21 16.66
N VAL A 655 -18.64 3.38 16.32
CA VAL A 655 -19.39 4.63 16.26
C VAL A 655 -19.86 4.87 14.83
N ASN A 656 -21.17 4.83 14.62
CA ASN A 656 -21.82 4.87 13.31
C ASN A 656 -22.49 6.21 13.03
N ILE A 657 -22.20 6.79 11.87
CA ILE A 657 -22.65 8.12 11.46
C ILE A 657 -23.09 8.10 10.01
N MET A 658 -24.25 8.67 9.71
CA MET A 658 -24.71 8.85 8.34
C MET A 658 -24.32 10.23 7.82
N ALA A 659 -23.79 10.29 6.60
CA ALA A 659 -23.45 11.54 5.93
C ALA A 659 -23.85 11.50 4.45
N THR A 660 -24.36 12.61 3.95
CA THR A 660 -24.66 12.81 2.52
C THR A 660 -23.73 13.89 1.97
N PHE A 661 -23.11 13.63 0.82
CA PHE A 661 -22.16 14.57 0.21
C PHE A 661 -22.82 15.34 -0.93
N PRO A 662 -22.79 16.69 -0.92
CA PRO A 662 -23.57 17.50 -1.87
C PRO A 662 -22.92 17.64 -3.25
N THR A 663 -21.59 17.57 -3.32
CA THR A 663 -20.83 17.77 -4.57
C THR A 663 -19.70 16.77 -4.71
N PRO A 664 -19.23 16.47 -5.94
CA PRO A 664 -18.05 15.64 -6.12
C PRO A 664 -16.79 16.36 -5.61
N GLY A 665 -15.77 15.58 -5.26
CA GLY A 665 -14.47 16.10 -4.84
C GLY A 665 -13.90 15.40 -3.62
N PHE A 666 -12.83 15.97 -3.07
CA PHE A 666 -12.23 15.47 -1.85
C PHE A 666 -12.82 16.16 -0.62
N TYR A 667 -13.20 15.35 0.37
CA TYR A 667 -13.66 15.81 1.66
C TYR A 667 -12.72 15.31 2.75
N LYS A 668 -12.43 16.14 3.74
CA LYS A 668 -11.72 15.74 4.94
C LYS A 668 -12.70 15.63 6.09
N VAL A 669 -12.76 14.43 6.66
CA VAL A 669 -13.55 14.08 7.84
C VAL A 669 -12.66 14.26 9.06
N PHE A 670 -13.03 15.10 10.00
CA PHE A 670 -12.40 15.30 11.29
C PHE A 670 -13.29 14.67 12.36
N ALA A 671 -12.76 13.67 13.07
CA ALA A 671 -13.44 12.93 14.10
C ALA A 671 -12.85 13.28 15.47
N GLN A 672 -13.60 13.98 16.30
CA GLN A 672 -13.22 14.29 17.67
C GLN A 672 -13.79 13.28 18.65
N PHE A 673 -12.94 12.69 19.50
CA PHE A 673 -13.33 11.63 20.43
C PHE A 673 -12.51 11.70 21.73
N ARG A 674 -13.02 11.06 22.78
CA ARG A 674 -12.34 10.92 24.07
C ARG A 674 -12.31 9.44 24.49
N PRO A 675 -11.12 8.81 24.47
CA PRO A 675 -10.94 7.49 25.07
C PRO A 675 -11.25 7.48 26.56
N GLU A 676 -11.87 6.42 27.06
CA GLU A 676 -12.19 6.29 28.49
C GLU A 676 -10.92 6.40 29.35
N GLY A 677 -10.98 7.24 30.39
CA GLY A 677 -9.87 7.41 31.34
C GLY A 677 -8.70 8.23 30.82
N ILE A 678 -8.88 8.99 29.73
CA ILE A 678 -7.85 9.91 29.22
C ILE A 678 -7.67 11.14 30.14
N GLU A 679 -6.42 11.53 30.41
CA GLU A 679 -6.08 12.70 31.23
C GLU A 679 -6.13 14.01 30.41
N LEU A 680 -7.28 14.32 29.80
CA LEU A 680 -7.54 15.60 29.11
C LEU A 680 -8.53 16.46 29.89
N LEU A 681 -8.42 17.78 29.78
CA LEU A 681 -9.43 18.70 30.34
C LEU A 681 -10.80 18.40 29.74
N GLN A 682 -11.89 18.63 30.48
CA GLN A 682 -13.25 18.22 30.09
C GLN A 682 -13.73 18.82 28.75
N GLU A 683 -13.11 19.90 28.28
CA GLU A 683 -13.44 20.58 27.02
C GLU A 683 -12.50 20.22 25.85
N GLU A 684 -11.51 19.37 26.08
CA GLU A 684 -10.55 18.91 25.07
C GLU A 684 -10.95 17.54 24.50
N ALA A 685 -10.51 17.24 23.27
CA ALA A 685 -10.69 15.94 22.64
C ALA A 685 -9.51 15.62 21.73
N LEU A 686 -9.27 14.34 21.47
CA LEU A 686 -8.37 13.92 20.40
C LEU A 686 -9.09 14.09 19.06
N THR A 687 -8.35 14.41 17.99
CA THR A 687 -8.92 14.55 16.64
C THR A 687 -8.20 13.62 15.67
N ALA A 688 -8.95 12.68 15.08
CA ALA A 688 -8.53 11.89 13.93
C ALA A 688 -9.02 12.57 12.64
N SER A 689 -8.32 12.40 11.52
CA SER A 689 -8.80 12.95 10.24
C SER A 689 -8.57 12.01 9.07
N PHE A 690 -9.55 11.90 8.17
CA PHE A 690 -9.54 11.00 7.02
C PHE A 690 -9.95 11.74 5.76
N TRP A 691 -9.32 11.45 4.62
CA TRP A 691 -9.80 11.93 3.33
C TRP A 691 -10.75 10.92 2.68
N VAL A 692 -11.85 11.43 2.13
CA VAL A 692 -12.86 10.68 1.40
C VAL A 692 -12.99 11.30 0.00
N LYS A 693 -12.94 10.45 -1.04
CA LYS A 693 -13.18 10.87 -2.42
C LYS A 693 -14.64 10.62 -2.75
N VAL A 694 -15.35 11.68 -3.12
CA VAL A 694 -16.76 11.65 -3.52
C VAL A 694 -16.84 11.80 -5.04
N VAL A 695 -17.58 10.90 -5.69
CA VAL A 695 -17.75 10.86 -7.15
C VAL A 695 -19.16 11.28 -7.56
N ALA A 696 -19.30 11.74 -8.80
CA ALA A 696 -20.60 12.07 -9.37
C ALA A 696 -21.53 10.84 -9.41
N GLU A 697 -22.82 11.09 -9.24
CA GLU A 697 -23.88 10.08 -9.27
C GLU A 697 -23.84 9.24 -10.57
N GLY A 698 -23.92 7.91 -10.45
CA GLY A 698 -23.97 7.00 -11.60
C GLY A 698 -22.63 6.69 -12.28
N SER A 699 -21.51 6.99 -11.62
CA SER A 699 -20.15 6.66 -12.11
C SER A 699 -19.78 5.17 -11.99
N VAL A 700 -20.64 4.35 -11.35
CA VAL A 700 -20.60 2.88 -11.36
C VAL A 700 -21.98 2.33 -11.75
N PRO A 701 -22.10 1.26 -12.55
CA PRO A 701 -23.40 0.73 -12.94
C PRO A 701 -24.19 0.23 -11.72
N HIS A 702 -25.35 0.84 -11.44
CA HIS A 702 -26.27 0.39 -10.41
C HIS A 702 -26.74 -1.06 -10.62
N THR A 703 -26.79 -1.79 -9.53
CA THR A 703 -27.41 -3.12 -9.40
C THR A 703 -28.84 -2.94 -8.88
N ASP A 704 -29.78 -3.76 -9.33
CA ASP A 704 -31.19 -3.67 -8.96
C ASP A 704 -31.50 -4.30 -7.59
N ASP A 705 -32.72 -4.01 -7.10
CA ASP A 705 -33.28 -4.26 -5.75
C ASP A 705 -33.32 -5.73 -5.27
N THR A 706 -32.63 -6.65 -5.94
CA THR A 706 -32.51 -8.06 -5.53
C THR A 706 -31.10 -8.50 -5.17
N GLY A 707 -30.10 -7.61 -5.28
CA GLY A 707 -28.76 -7.87 -4.75
C GLY A 707 -27.99 -9.03 -5.40
N GLU A 708 -28.40 -9.53 -6.57
CA GLU A 708 -27.63 -10.53 -7.31
C GLU A 708 -26.91 -9.93 -8.52
N VAL A 709 -25.63 -9.59 -8.32
CA VAL A 709 -24.64 -9.59 -9.40
C VAL A 709 -23.86 -10.88 -9.34
N LEU A 710 -24.34 -11.91 -10.05
CA LEU A 710 -23.50 -13.04 -10.44
C LEU A 710 -22.65 -12.69 -11.66
N THR A 711 -21.90 -11.58 -11.60
CA THR A 711 -20.67 -11.52 -12.37
C THR A 711 -19.64 -12.27 -11.55
N MET A 712 -19.14 -13.38 -12.08
CA MET A 712 -17.91 -13.97 -11.57
C MET A 712 -16.89 -12.83 -11.54
N GLY A 713 -16.51 -12.39 -10.33
CA GLY A 713 -15.48 -11.38 -10.16
C GLY A 713 -14.24 -11.77 -10.97
N TRP A 714 -13.35 -10.82 -11.26
CA TRP A 714 -12.10 -11.10 -11.96
C TRP A 714 -11.47 -12.41 -11.48
N TRP A 715 -11.36 -12.61 -10.17
CA TRP A 715 -10.83 -13.83 -9.56
C TRP A 715 -11.50 -15.10 -10.05
N GLY A 716 -12.82 -15.08 -10.19
CA GLY A 716 -13.60 -16.13 -10.84
C GLY A 716 -13.17 -16.33 -12.30
N LYS A 717 -13.05 -15.25 -13.08
CA LYS A 717 -12.59 -15.30 -14.49
C LYS A 717 -11.15 -15.82 -14.61
N LEU A 718 -10.23 -15.39 -13.76
CA LEU A 718 -8.84 -15.83 -13.71
C LEU A 718 -8.74 -17.29 -13.28
N PHE A 719 -9.47 -17.69 -12.24
CA PHE A 719 -9.52 -19.07 -11.77
C PHE A 719 -10.12 -19.98 -12.85
N THR A 720 -11.22 -19.59 -13.49
CA THR A 720 -11.76 -20.32 -14.65
C THR A 720 -10.78 -20.38 -15.81
N SER A 721 -10.03 -19.32 -16.09
CA SER A 721 -9.01 -19.31 -17.15
C SER A 721 -7.85 -20.25 -16.83
N LEU A 722 -7.38 -20.27 -15.58
CA LEU A 722 -6.36 -21.20 -15.08
C LEU A 722 -6.84 -22.66 -15.15
N VAL A 723 -8.07 -22.92 -14.69
CA VAL A 723 -8.70 -24.24 -14.78
C VAL A 723 -8.84 -24.67 -16.24
N LEU A 724 -9.29 -23.78 -17.13
CA LEU A 724 -9.39 -24.04 -18.57
C LEU A 724 -8.02 -24.29 -19.20
N MET A 725 -6.97 -23.55 -18.82
CA MET A 725 -5.60 -23.80 -19.30
C MET A 725 -5.06 -25.14 -18.80
N ILE A 726 -5.33 -25.52 -17.55
CA ILE A 726 -4.94 -26.82 -16.99
C ILE A 726 -5.70 -27.95 -17.70
N LEU A 727 -7.01 -27.79 -17.92
CA LEU A 727 -7.84 -28.75 -18.65
C LEU A 727 -7.41 -28.88 -20.11
N LEU A 728 -7.07 -27.77 -20.77
CA LEU A 728 -6.56 -27.74 -22.13
C LEU A 728 -5.19 -28.43 -22.20
N SER A 729 -4.28 -28.11 -21.28
CA SER A 729 -2.96 -28.74 -21.17
C SER A 729 -3.07 -30.25 -20.90
N TRP A 730 -3.97 -30.65 -20.00
CA TRP A 730 -4.27 -32.05 -19.70
C TRP A 730 -4.89 -32.76 -20.92
N GLY A 731 -5.83 -32.13 -21.61
CA GLY A 731 -6.47 -32.64 -22.82
C GLY A 731 -5.48 -32.84 -23.96
N ILE A 732 -4.59 -31.87 -24.18
CA ILE A 732 -3.49 -31.96 -25.16
C ILE A 732 -2.56 -33.13 -24.80
N ASN A 733 -2.17 -33.26 -23.52
CA ASN A 733 -1.30 -34.36 -23.08
C ASN A 733 -1.97 -35.73 -23.27
N LYS A 734 -3.25 -35.85 -22.94
CA LYS A 734 -4.03 -37.08 -23.11
C LYS A 734 -4.22 -37.42 -24.59
N TYR A 735 -4.48 -36.44 -25.44
CA TYR A 735 -4.57 -36.63 -26.89
C TYR A 735 -3.25 -37.10 -27.50
N ILE A 736 -2.12 -36.57 -27.03
CA ILE A 736 -0.78 -36.99 -27.46
C ILE A 736 -0.50 -38.44 -27.01
N GLN A 737 -0.90 -38.83 -25.80
CA GLN A 737 -0.70 -40.21 -25.30
C GLN A 737 -1.64 -41.27 -25.90
N VAL A 738 -2.81 -40.89 -26.42
CA VAL A 738 -3.74 -41.84 -27.06
C VAL A 738 -3.35 -42.15 -28.52
N LYS A 739 -2.42 -41.39 -29.09
CA LYS A 739 -1.93 -41.54 -30.47
C LYS A 739 -0.44 -41.90 -30.60
N ALA A 740 0.26 -42.07 -29.48
CA ALA A 740 1.54 -42.78 -29.39
C ALA A 740 1.23 -44.24 -29.04
#